data_AF-A0A352AN43-F1
#
_entry.id   AF-A0A352AN43-F1
#
_cell.length_a   1.000
_cell.length_b   1.000
_cell.length_c   1.000
_cell.angle_alpha   90.00
_cell.angle_beta   90.00
_cell.angle_gamma   90.00
#
_symmetry.space_group_name_H-M   'P 1'
#
loop_
_entity.id
_entity.type
_entity.pdbx_description
1 polymer ?
#
loop_
_entity_poly.entity_id
_entity_poly.type
_entity_poly.pdbx_seq_one_letter_code
_entity_poly.pdbx_strand_id
1 'polypeptide(L)'
;MTLTRDKQKVAALLKEFNKQFGVIASRPLIVSQEVISWTSNQPFLAEKICQLIVQSKITIPKGDETWIVEQIVRSRLIENWEKQVAGEHLSQIRDSILGHKECVSLLSLYQRVLQEGGVAVNGNPISKVLLGSGLVSNKQGRLVVANRIYEAVFDGNWVARELANAMELLNSDLKPGQIIDRRYEIIKELGSSKFGRTYLAKDKSRQSQPQCVVKQLTEGQDRFRQKVEILENINHEQIPRLLAFFEENQQLYVVQDFIAGGDLSEKLTPDQKWNKNKVINLLLDILEILDFCHKEEIIHGNIKPSNLRLRQRDGKIVLIDFGVVEEETYSKDIRAVGMIAIQALTGLDPSGLPRDANGNIIWRRWLQEKGSTKLADILDKMVSADGERQYPSVAEVLNDLGKLAPRKRGINIGCVTAIVITLIPVIFIVFVGSKKIISVVQAASLSSQGESLYNNDKYPDAEKAYKKAVKIDPRLYEAWTGLCSTQLKLKNPDDALKNSERAIDIKDDYTPALNCKGLALNDQGLNLKSQSKPGSEQKFQEAVNTYELLLRIDKNYKAAWNNRGESLLNLGDNDKAKAAFDEAIKLDPNYTFAWTGKGEALINLEQYKDALEACNTAIGINPKYERAIKCQQDASQALSKSSQ
;
A
#
# COMPACT_ATOMS: atom_id res chain seq x y z
N MET A 1 -28.20 -3.55 47.10
CA MET A 1 -27.94 -4.00 48.49
C MET A 1 -26.77 -3.25 49.15
N THR A 2 -25.66 -2.99 48.46
CA THR A 2 -24.47 -2.28 48.98
C THR A 2 -24.76 -0.82 49.38
N LEU A 3 -25.42 -0.03 48.51
CA LEU A 3 -25.75 1.39 48.78
C LEU A 3 -26.59 1.57 50.05
N THR A 4 -27.53 0.64 50.31
CA THR A 4 -28.39 0.64 51.49
C THR A 4 -27.60 0.32 52.76
N ARG A 5 -26.59 -0.56 52.65
CA ARG A 5 -25.72 -0.96 53.76
C ARG A 5 -24.73 0.14 54.13
N ASP A 6 -24.12 0.81 53.16
CA ASP A 6 -23.16 1.89 53.42
C ASP A 6 -23.84 3.13 54.00
N LYS A 7 -25.05 3.45 53.53
CA LYS A 7 -25.90 4.49 54.14
C LYS A 7 -26.22 4.19 55.61
N GLN A 8 -26.51 2.93 55.96
CA GLN A 8 -26.72 2.53 57.35
C GLN A 8 -25.45 2.65 58.20
N LYS A 9 -24.29 2.24 57.67
CA LYS A 9 -23.00 2.37 58.35
C LYS A 9 -22.64 3.84 58.62
N VAL A 10 -22.79 4.71 57.64
CA VAL A 10 -22.51 6.15 57.78
C VAL A 10 -23.48 6.81 58.75
N ALA A 11 -24.75 6.43 58.73
CA ALA A 11 -25.72 6.94 59.71
C ALA A 11 -25.37 6.51 61.15
N ALA A 12 -24.94 5.27 61.36
CA ALA A 12 -24.49 4.79 62.67
C ALA A 12 -23.22 5.53 63.13
N LEU A 13 -22.23 5.66 62.26
CA LEU A 13 -20.99 6.40 62.50
C LEU A 13 -21.26 7.85 62.88
N LEU A 14 -22.08 8.57 62.11
CA LEU A 14 -22.40 9.97 62.39
C LEU A 14 -23.18 10.13 63.70
N LYS A 15 -24.04 9.19 64.07
CA LYS A 15 -24.73 9.20 65.36
C LYS A 15 -23.75 9.15 66.54
N GLU A 16 -22.65 8.42 66.40
CA GLU A 16 -21.58 8.34 67.40
C GLU A 16 -20.76 9.64 67.48
N PHE A 17 -20.32 10.16 66.33
CA PHE A 17 -19.54 11.40 66.26
C PHE A 17 -20.34 12.66 66.58
N ASN A 18 -21.66 12.66 66.43
CA ASN A 18 -22.50 13.83 66.68
C ASN A 18 -22.40 14.34 68.13
N LYS A 19 -22.15 13.44 69.10
CA LYS A 19 -21.87 13.84 70.50
C LYS A 19 -20.57 14.63 70.61
N GLN A 20 -19.53 14.21 69.89
CA GLN A 20 -18.22 14.86 69.88
C GLN A 20 -18.26 16.19 69.12
N PHE A 21 -19.04 16.26 68.02
CA PHE A 21 -19.30 17.51 67.32
C PHE A 21 -20.01 18.54 68.20
N GLY A 22 -20.90 18.12 69.10
CA GLY A 22 -21.59 19.03 70.02
C GLY A 22 -20.66 19.76 71.00
N VAL A 23 -19.42 19.27 71.19
CA VAL A 23 -18.41 19.94 72.03
C VAL A 23 -17.72 21.07 71.28
N ILE A 24 -17.61 20.97 69.95
CA ILE A 24 -16.81 21.87 69.12
C ILE A 24 -17.67 22.76 68.21
N ALA A 25 -18.93 22.42 67.94
CA ALA A 25 -19.80 23.13 67.01
C ALA A 25 -21.17 23.44 67.62
N SER A 26 -21.68 24.64 67.30
CA SER A 26 -23.01 25.08 67.75
C SER A 26 -24.16 24.28 67.13
N ARG A 27 -23.98 23.75 65.90
CA ARG A 27 -24.99 22.94 65.19
C ARG A 27 -24.37 21.65 64.63
N PRO A 28 -24.17 20.61 65.47
CA PRO A 28 -23.45 19.39 65.08
C PRO A 28 -24.15 18.56 63.99
N LEU A 29 -25.47 18.75 63.82
CA LEU A 29 -26.21 18.16 62.71
C LEU A 29 -25.84 18.76 61.35
N ILE A 30 -25.50 20.06 61.28
CA ILE A 30 -25.02 20.70 60.05
C ILE A 30 -23.65 20.15 59.66
N VAL A 31 -22.77 19.94 60.65
CA VAL A 31 -21.47 19.28 60.45
C VAL A 31 -21.69 17.88 59.86
N SER A 32 -22.60 17.09 60.45
CA SER A 32 -22.91 15.75 59.96
C SER A 32 -23.49 15.76 58.53
N GLN A 33 -24.36 16.71 58.21
CA GLN A 33 -24.91 16.89 56.86
C GLN A 33 -23.81 17.25 55.85
N GLU A 34 -22.86 18.10 56.23
CA GLU A 34 -21.76 18.46 55.36
C GLU A 34 -20.78 17.29 55.14
N VAL A 35 -20.51 16.48 56.17
CA VAL A 35 -19.74 15.22 56.00
C VAL A 35 -20.42 14.28 54.98
N ILE A 36 -21.75 14.16 55.03
CA ILE A 36 -22.50 13.36 54.04
C ILE A 36 -22.39 14.00 52.65
N SER A 37 -22.47 15.33 52.55
CA SER A 37 -22.40 16.03 51.26
C SER A 37 -21.05 15.76 50.56
N TRP A 38 -19.96 15.72 51.32
CA TRP A 38 -18.62 15.43 50.79
C TRP A 38 -18.40 13.97 50.39
N THR A 39 -19.03 13.02 51.09
CA THR A 39 -18.70 11.59 50.98
C THR A 39 -19.75 10.76 50.25
N SER A 40 -20.97 11.27 50.07
CA SER A 40 -22.12 10.56 49.51
C SER A 40 -22.38 9.17 50.15
N ASN A 41 -22.10 9.05 51.44
CA ASN A 41 -22.17 7.82 52.25
C ASN A 41 -21.06 6.79 52.00
N GLN A 42 -19.87 7.20 51.57
CA GLN A 42 -18.69 6.35 51.59
C GLN A 42 -18.16 6.24 53.04
N PRO A 43 -18.22 5.06 53.70
CA PRO A 43 -17.99 4.97 55.15
C PRO A 43 -16.57 5.33 55.60
N PHE A 44 -15.56 4.92 54.83
CA PHE A 44 -14.16 5.18 55.16
C PHE A 44 -13.85 6.69 55.12
N LEU A 45 -14.27 7.39 54.06
CA LEU A 45 -14.07 8.83 53.95
C LEU A 45 -14.85 9.58 55.03
N ALA A 46 -16.10 9.16 55.32
CA ALA A 46 -16.90 9.77 56.37
C ALA A 46 -16.20 9.67 57.73
N GLU A 47 -15.64 8.50 58.05
CA GLU A 47 -14.89 8.28 59.28
C GLU A 47 -13.64 9.18 59.35
N LYS A 48 -12.86 9.27 58.27
CA LYS A 48 -11.66 10.11 58.24
C LYS A 48 -11.97 11.60 58.40
N ILE A 49 -13.02 12.11 57.75
CA ILE A 49 -13.43 13.51 57.93
C ILE A 49 -13.89 13.75 59.38
N CYS A 50 -14.72 12.88 59.94
CA CYS A 50 -15.15 12.99 61.33
C CYS A 50 -13.97 13.02 62.31
N GLN A 51 -12.98 12.13 62.13
CA GLN A 51 -11.76 12.09 62.93
C GLN A 51 -10.96 13.40 62.83
N LEU A 52 -10.76 13.94 61.62
CA LEU A 52 -10.03 15.18 61.42
C LEU A 52 -10.73 16.40 62.01
N ILE A 53 -12.06 16.48 61.89
CA ILE A 53 -12.85 17.56 62.50
C ILE A 53 -12.62 17.57 64.01
N VAL A 54 -12.77 16.41 64.67
CA VAL A 54 -12.57 16.30 66.12
C VAL A 54 -11.12 16.59 66.52
N GLN A 55 -10.14 16.09 65.76
CA GLN A 55 -8.71 16.27 66.04
C GLN A 55 -8.23 17.71 65.80
N SER A 56 -8.92 18.49 64.95
CA SER A 56 -8.56 19.88 64.66
C SER A 56 -8.61 20.78 65.90
N LYS A 57 -9.44 20.42 66.90
CA LYS A 57 -9.75 21.22 68.10
C LYS A 57 -10.20 22.65 67.79
N ILE A 58 -10.66 22.92 66.58
CA ILE A 58 -11.19 24.22 66.17
C ILE A 58 -12.60 24.37 66.75
N THR A 59 -12.85 25.48 67.46
CA THR A 59 -14.22 25.87 67.82
C THR A 59 -14.92 26.42 66.58
N ILE A 60 -16.07 25.84 66.25
CA ILE A 60 -16.85 26.12 65.04
C ILE A 60 -18.01 27.05 65.40
N PRO A 61 -17.95 28.34 65.01
CA PRO A 61 -19.02 29.30 65.26
C PRO A 61 -20.32 28.93 64.54
N LYS A 62 -21.45 29.39 65.09
CA LYS A 62 -22.76 29.25 64.44
C LYS A 62 -22.77 30.04 63.13
N GLY A 63 -22.88 29.34 62.01
CA GLY A 63 -22.86 29.93 60.66
C GLY A 63 -21.74 29.36 59.80
N ASP A 64 -20.63 28.98 60.43
CA ASP A 64 -19.39 28.63 59.75
C ASP A 64 -19.17 27.12 59.63
N GLU A 65 -20.11 26.29 60.13
CA GLU A 65 -19.96 24.83 60.19
C GLU A 65 -19.61 24.23 58.82
N THR A 66 -20.33 24.61 57.76
CA THR A 66 -20.08 24.13 56.40
C THR A 66 -18.72 24.58 55.88
N TRP A 67 -18.37 25.85 56.09
CA TRP A 67 -17.12 26.42 55.60
C TRP A 67 -15.91 25.79 56.28
N ILE A 68 -15.94 25.62 57.60
CA ILE A 68 -14.83 25.00 58.34
C ILE A 68 -14.65 23.53 57.92
N VAL A 69 -15.75 22.77 57.76
CA VAL A 69 -15.66 21.39 57.27
C VAL A 69 -15.04 21.36 55.89
N GLU A 70 -15.44 22.24 54.97
CA GLU A 70 -14.82 22.37 53.65
C GLU A 70 -13.32 22.69 53.75
N GLN A 71 -12.89 23.63 54.60
CA GLN A 71 -11.47 23.96 54.77
C GLN A 71 -10.65 22.77 55.29
N ILE A 72 -11.20 22.01 56.24
CA ILE A 72 -10.54 20.79 56.75
C ILE A 72 -10.41 19.75 55.64
N VAL A 73 -11.49 19.50 54.88
CA VAL A 73 -11.46 18.54 53.77
C VAL A 73 -10.46 18.96 52.70
N ARG A 74 -10.43 20.25 52.32
CA ARG A 74 -9.48 20.76 51.32
C ARG A 74 -8.03 20.60 51.78
N SER A 75 -7.69 21.14 52.95
CA SER A 75 -6.30 21.18 53.44
C SER A 75 -5.76 19.83 53.94
N ARG A 76 -6.63 18.90 54.37
CA ARG A 76 -6.23 17.63 55.02
C ARG A 76 -6.62 16.37 54.24
N LEU A 77 -7.42 16.47 53.18
CA LEU A 77 -7.72 15.34 52.29
C LEU A 77 -7.37 15.61 50.83
N ILE A 78 -7.66 16.80 50.30
CA ILE A 78 -7.57 17.06 48.85
C ILE A 78 -6.18 17.61 48.46
N GLU A 79 -5.69 18.62 49.17
CA GLU A 79 -4.38 19.19 48.90
C GLU A 79 -3.27 18.20 49.25
N ASN A 80 -2.40 17.93 48.27
CA ASN A 80 -1.36 16.91 48.36
C ASN A 80 -1.90 15.55 48.85
N TRP A 81 -3.10 15.17 48.37
CA TRP A 81 -3.88 14.02 48.86
C TRP A 81 -3.07 12.72 49.01
N GLU A 82 -2.05 12.51 48.18
CA GLU A 82 -1.15 11.35 48.18
C GLU A 82 -0.43 11.16 49.52
N LYS A 83 -0.19 12.25 50.26
CA LYS A 83 0.46 12.24 51.59
C LYS A 83 -0.53 12.32 52.75
N GLN A 84 -1.83 12.39 52.46
CA GLN A 84 -2.88 12.61 53.46
C GLN A 84 -3.46 11.29 54.00
N VAL A 85 -4.33 11.40 55.00
CA VAL A 85 -4.94 10.26 55.71
C VAL A 85 -5.80 9.34 54.82
N ALA A 86 -6.24 9.84 53.66
CA ALA A 86 -7.01 9.08 52.67
C ALA A 86 -6.18 8.74 51.42
N GLY A 87 -4.87 9.00 51.44
CA GLY A 87 -3.99 8.87 50.27
C GLY A 87 -3.93 7.46 49.70
N GLU A 88 -3.91 6.43 50.54
CA GLU A 88 -3.90 5.03 50.09
C GLU A 88 -5.20 4.66 49.36
N HIS A 89 -6.36 5.05 49.92
CA HIS A 89 -7.68 4.83 49.32
C HIS A 89 -7.82 5.51 47.96
N LEU A 90 -7.37 6.77 47.86
CA LEU A 90 -7.39 7.51 46.60
C LEU A 90 -6.37 6.95 45.59
N SER A 91 -5.22 6.47 46.05
CA SER A 91 -4.20 5.86 45.18
C SER A 91 -4.70 4.57 44.57
N GLN A 92 -5.44 3.74 45.32
CA GLN A 92 -6.05 2.53 44.77
C GLN A 92 -7.03 2.84 43.63
N ILE A 93 -7.82 3.91 43.74
CA ILE A 93 -8.71 4.35 42.67
C ILE A 93 -7.90 4.82 41.45
N ARG A 94 -6.88 5.67 41.68
CA ARG A 94 -5.96 6.15 40.64
C ARG A 94 -5.33 4.99 39.89
N ASP A 95 -4.71 4.06 40.62
CA ASP A 95 -3.92 2.96 40.07
C ASP A 95 -4.83 1.94 39.35
N SER A 96 -6.07 1.76 39.81
CA SER A 96 -7.09 0.96 39.12
C SER A 96 -7.44 1.52 37.73
N ILE A 97 -7.45 2.85 37.59
CA ILE A 97 -7.74 3.51 36.31
C ILE A 97 -6.51 3.54 35.41
N LEU A 98 -5.38 4.02 35.94
CA LEU A 98 -4.15 4.21 35.17
C LEU A 98 -3.47 2.88 34.81
N GLY A 99 -3.60 1.86 35.66
CA GLY A 99 -3.04 0.52 35.42
C GLY A 99 -3.89 -0.36 34.49
N HIS A 100 -5.10 0.06 34.12
CA HIS A 100 -5.96 -0.70 33.22
C HIS A 100 -5.51 -0.55 31.76
N LYS A 101 -5.60 -1.62 30.96
CA LYS A 101 -5.22 -1.63 29.53
C LYS A 101 -6.00 -0.64 28.65
N GLU A 102 -7.15 -0.18 29.12
CA GLU A 102 -8.02 0.79 28.44
C GLU A 102 -8.05 2.13 29.19
N CYS A 103 -6.93 2.55 29.81
CA CYS A 103 -6.84 3.74 30.65
C CYS A 103 -7.32 5.01 29.92
N VAL A 104 -6.95 5.21 28.65
CA VAL A 104 -7.38 6.37 27.85
C VAL A 104 -8.90 6.39 27.67
N SER A 105 -9.51 5.24 27.39
CA SER A 105 -10.96 5.12 27.26
C SER A 105 -11.68 5.38 28.58
N LEU A 106 -11.11 4.91 29.71
CA LEU A 106 -11.63 5.17 31.05
C LEU A 106 -11.55 6.66 31.42
N LEU A 107 -10.39 7.28 31.20
CA LEU A 107 -10.19 8.71 31.46
C LEU A 107 -11.08 9.58 30.58
N SER A 108 -11.26 9.22 29.31
CA SER A 108 -12.15 9.93 28.37
C SER A 108 -13.62 9.81 28.78
N LEU A 109 -14.07 8.62 29.19
CA LEU A 109 -15.42 8.43 29.71
C LEU A 109 -15.63 9.24 31.00
N TYR A 110 -14.65 9.23 31.90
CA TYR A 110 -14.72 9.99 33.15
C TYR A 110 -14.73 11.51 32.90
N GLN A 111 -13.95 12.00 31.92
CA GLN A 111 -13.99 13.40 31.48
C GLN A 111 -15.40 13.81 31.03
N ARG A 112 -16.08 12.95 30.28
CA ARG A 112 -17.48 13.18 29.88
C ARG A 112 -18.43 13.18 31.07
N VAL A 113 -18.22 12.31 32.05
CA VAL A 113 -19.00 12.33 33.30
C VAL A 113 -18.86 13.67 34.02
N LEU A 114 -17.65 14.23 34.08
CA LEU A 114 -17.40 15.56 34.68
C LEU A 114 -18.06 16.68 33.87
N GLN A 115 -17.99 16.65 32.54
CA GLN A 115 -18.52 17.70 31.66
C GLN A 115 -20.05 17.70 31.57
N GLU A 116 -20.66 16.52 31.46
CA GLU A 116 -22.10 16.36 31.25
C GLU A 116 -22.89 16.28 32.58
N GLY A 117 -22.20 16.24 33.73
CA GLY A 117 -22.82 16.01 35.05
C GLY A 117 -23.40 14.59 35.22
N GLY A 118 -23.22 13.73 34.22
CA GLY A 118 -23.51 12.30 34.27
C GLY A 118 -23.87 11.70 32.91
N VAL A 119 -23.44 10.47 32.64
CA VAL A 119 -23.55 9.79 31.32
C VAL A 119 -24.40 8.53 31.42
N ALA A 120 -25.25 8.23 30.43
CA ALA A 120 -26.09 7.03 30.43
C ALA A 120 -25.28 5.72 30.48
N VAL A 121 -25.78 4.73 31.24
CA VAL A 121 -25.15 3.40 31.35
C VAL A 121 -25.55 2.54 30.15
N ASN A 122 -24.71 2.50 29.11
CA ASN A 122 -25.05 1.88 27.83
C ASN A 122 -24.62 0.40 27.72
N GLY A 123 -24.33 -0.27 28.84
CA GLY A 123 -23.87 -1.67 28.85
C GLY A 123 -22.45 -1.92 28.32
N ASN A 124 -21.74 -0.87 27.88
CA ASN A 124 -20.35 -0.93 27.41
C ASN A 124 -19.40 -1.48 28.52
N PRO A 125 -18.46 -2.39 28.18
CA PRO A 125 -17.41 -2.87 29.09
C PRO A 125 -16.69 -1.77 29.87
N ILE A 126 -16.33 -0.65 29.24
CA ILE A 126 -15.65 0.50 29.87
C ILE A 126 -16.49 1.09 31.00
N SER A 127 -17.80 1.23 30.79
CA SER A 127 -18.72 1.74 31.81
C SER A 127 -18.78 0.83 33.03
N LYS A 128 -18.68 -0.49 32.85
CA LYS A 128 -18.63 -1.46 33.95
C LYS A 128 -17.31 -1.39 34.71
N VAL A 129 -16.19 -1.26 34.00
CA VAL A 129 -14.85 -1.11 34.62
C VAL A 129 -14.78 0.19 35.41
N LEU A 130 -15.23 1.31 34.84
CA LEU A 130 -15.25 2.60 35.52
C LEU A 130 -16.15 2.56 36.76
N LEU A 131 -17.32 1.92 36.69
CA LEU A 131 -18.18 1.69 37.85
C LEU A 131 -17.50 0.82 38.92
N GLY A 132 -16.77 -0.21 38.49
CA GLY A 132 -16.01 -1.11 39.35
C GLY A 132 -14.85 -0.45 40.09
N SER A 133 -14.31 0.66 39.57
CA SER A 133 -13.26 1.44 40.24
C SER A 133 -13.74 2.14 41.53
N GLY A 134 -15.05 2.34 41.68
CA GLY A 134 -15.64 3.11 42.78
C GLY A 134 -15.55 4.64 42.60
N LEU A 135 -14.88 5.14 41.55
CA LEU A 135 -14.80 6.57 41.24
C LEU A 135 -16.16 7.17 40.86
N VAL A 136 -16.96 6.40 40.13
CA VAL A 136 -18.32 6.76 39.72
C VAL A 136 -19.35 5.81 40.34
N SER A 137 -20.59 6.28 40.41
CA SER A 137 -21.74 5.53 40.89
C SER A 137 -22.87 5.58 39.86
N ASN A 138 -23.73 4.57 39.85
CA ASN A 138 -24.95 4.59 39.04
C ASN A 138 -26.09 5.24 39.82
N LYS A 139 -26.50 6.45 39.43
CA LYS A 139 -27.70 7.12 39.92
C LYS A 139 -28.73 7.17 38.80
N GLN A 140 -29.84 6.44 38.98
CA GLN A 140 -30.99 6.41 38.05
C GLN A 140 -30.60 6.08 36.59
N GLY A 141 -29.64 5.16 36.39
CA GLY A 141 -29.20 4.76 35.05
C GLY A 141 -28.13 5.66 34.43
N ARG A 142 -27.60 6.63 35.19
CA ARG A 142 -26.48 7.49 34.78
C ARG A 142 -25.26 7.28 35.67
N LEU A 143 -24.09 7.19 35.06
CA LEU A 143 -22.80 7.29 35.72
C LEU A 143 -22.58 8.73 36.17
N VAL A 144 -22.40 8.94 37.46
CA VAL A 144 -22.05 10.23 38.06
C VAL A 144 -20.87 10.03 39.01
N VAL A 145 -20.07 11.07 39.24
CA VAL A 145 -18.97 11.00 40.22
C VAL A 145 -19.52 10.59 41.58
N ALA A 146 -18.86 9.64 42.25
CA ALA A 146 -19.44 9.00 43.42
C ALA A 146 -19.56 9.96 44.62
N ASN A 147 -18.64 10.93 44.77
CA ASN A 147 -18.70 11.96 45.80
C ASN A 147 -17.85 13.21 45.46
N ARG A 148 -18.02 14.30 46.24
CA ARG A 148 -17.34 15.59 46.01
C ARG A 148 -15.82 15.53 46.23
N ILE A 149 -15.33 14.64 47.10
CA ILE A 149 -13.88 14.47 47.31
C ILE A 149 -13.24 13.94 46.03
N TYR A 150 -13.84 12.91 45.43
CA TYR A 150 -13.34 12.33 44.19
C TYR A 150 -13.37 13.34 43.05
N GLU A 151 -14.44 14.11 42.93
CA GLU A 151 -14.56 15.17 41.94
C GLU A 151 -13.49 16.26 42.09
N ALA A 152 -13.11 16.59 43.33
CA ALA A 152 -12.07 17.57 43.61
C ALA A 152 -10.63 17.03 43.44
N VAL A 153 -10.41 15.74 43.69
CA VAL A 153 -9.10 15.08 43.56
C VAL A 153 -8.80 14.68 42.12
N PHE A 154 -9.77 14.04 41.47
CA PHE A 154 -9.71 13.61 40.07
C PHE A 154 -10.44 14.63 39.20
N ASP A 155 -10.04 15.88 39.32
CA ASP A 155 -10.69 16.98 38.60
C ASP A 155 -10.36 16.97 37.10
N GLY A 156 -10.97 17.91 36.35
CA GLY A 156 -10.71 18.04 34.92
C GLY A 156 -9.24 18.26 34.57
N ASN A 157 -8.47 18.91 35.45
CA ASN A 157 -7.04 19.15 35.22
C ASN A 157 -6.21 17.88 35.43
N TRP A 158 -6.53 17.09 36.45
CA TRP A 158 -5.94 15.77 36.67
C TRP A 158 -6.21 14.87 35.46
N VAL A 159 -7.47 14.79 35.01
CA VAL A 159 -7.83 13.97 33.83
C VAL A 159 -7.09 14.45 32.58
N ALA A 160 -7.03 15.75 32.33
CA ALA A 160 -6.31 16.29 31.18
C ALA A 160 -4.81 15.95 31.21
N ARG A 161 -4.18 16.04 32.40
CA ARG A 161 -2.77 15.71 32.60
C ARG A 161 -2.49 14.23 32.41
N GLU A 162 -3.30 13.35 33.02
CA GLU A 162 -3.11 11.91 32.89
C GLU A 162 -3.46 11.41 31.50
N LEU A 163 -4.43 12.03 30.81
CA LEU A 163 -4.65 11.79 29.38
C LEU A 163 -3.42 12.20 28.58
N ALA A 164 -2.85 13.37 28.82
CA ALA A 164 -1.64 13.82 28.14
C ALA A 164 -0.46 12.86 28.39
N ASN A 165 -0.23 12.46 29.65
CA ASN A 165 0.82 11.51 30.03
C ASN A 165 0.60 10.13 29.40
N ALA A 166 -0.63 9.60 29.48
CA ALA A 166 -0.98 8.32 28.87
C ALA A 166 -0.79 8.38 27.36
N MET A 167 -1.24 9.47 26.71
CA MET A 167 -1.06 9.69 25.28
C MET A 167 0.41 9.89 24.90
N GLU A 168 1.25 10.50 25.74
CA GLU A 168 2.69 10.67 25.50
C GLU A 168 3.45 9.33 25.61
N LEU A 169 3.10 8.50 26.58
CA LEU A 169 3.61 7.13 26.73
C LEU A 169 3.16 6.23 25.58
N LEU A 170 1.88 6.30 25.20
CA LEU A 170 1.30 5.58 24.06
C LEU A 170 1.91 6.04 22.73
N ASN A 171 2.15 7.34 22.56
CA ASN A 171 2.72 7.90 21.33
C ASN A 171 4.25 8.02 21.35
N SER A 172 4.93 7.37 22.30
CA SER A 172 6.39 7.45 22.36
C SER A 172 7.02 6.86 21.10
N ASP A 173 7.82 7.68 20.42
CA ASP A 173 8.44 7.36 19.15
C ASP A 173 9.37 6.16 19.30
N LEU A 174 9.19 5.17 18.43
CA LEU A 174 10.13 4.06 18.38
C LEU A 174 11.47 4.57 17.85
N LYS A 175 12.53 4.33 18.61
CA LYS A 175 13.87 4.83 18.28
C LYS A 175 14.60 3.85 17.35
N PRO A 176 15.45 4.33 16.43
CA PRO A 176 16.38 3.46 15.71
C PRO A 176 17.18 2.54 16.65
N GLY A 177 17.25 1.26 16.32
CA GLY A 177 17.86 0.20 17.13
C GLY A 177 16.95 -0.43 18.20
N GLN A 178 15.78 0.16 18.47
CA GLN A 178 14.80 -0.44 19.38
C GLN A 178 14.24 -1.73 18.78
N ILE A 179 14.08 -2.77 19.61
CA ILE A 179 13.49 -4.05 19.20
C ILE A 179 12.10 -4.16 19.81
N ILE A 180 11.11 -4.43 18.95
CA ILE A 180 9.71 -4.69 19.33
C ILE A 180 9.34 -6.15 18.99
N ASP A 181 8.41 -6.73 19.74
CA ASP A 181 8.01 -8.15 19.65
C ASP A 181 9.22 -9.12 19.68
N ARG A 182 10.32 -8.68 20.31
CA ARG A 182 11.63 -9.39 20.34
C ARG A 182 12.18 -9.78 18.95
N ARG A 183 11.62 -9.23 17.87
CA ARG A 183 11.84 -9.69 16.49
C ARG A 183 12.16 -8.56 15.53
N TYR A 184 11.48 -7.43 15.65
CA TYR A 184 11.57 -6.34 14.69
C TYR A 184 12.44 -5.22 15.25
N GLU A 185 13.60 -5.01 14.63
CA GLU A 185 14.51 -3.93 14.97
C GLU A 185 14.21 -2.70 14.12
N ILE A 186 13.86 -1.59 14.76
CA ILE A 186 13.50 -0.34 14.09
C ILE A 186 14.74 0.28 13.46
N ILE A 187 14.67 0.60 12.16
CA ILE A 187 15.76 1.24 11.41
C ILE A 187 15.56 2.75 11.38
N LYS A 188 14.38 3.20 10.93
CA LYS A 188 14.04 4.63 10.82
C LYS A 188 12.54 4.84 10.68
N GLU A 189 12.08 6.03 11.04
CA GLU A 189 10.74 6.48 10.71
C GLU A 189 10.63 6.77 9.19
N LEU A 190 9.54 6.33 8.58
CA LEU A 190 9.17 6.59 7.19
C LEU A 190 8.12 7.69 7.07
N GLY A 191 7.27 7.85 8.09
CA GLY A 191 6.29 8.93 8.14
C GLY A 191 5.33 8.81 9.33
N SER A 192 4.74 9.94 9.68
CA SER A 192 3.76 10.07 10.76
C SER A 192 2.45 10.62 10.24
N SER A 193 1.33 10.20 10.82
CA SER A 193 0.00 10.75 10.58
C SER A 193 -0.80 10.78 11.88
N LYS A 194 -1.98 11.41 11.86
CA LYS A 194 -2.93 11.38 12.99
C LYS A 194 -3.38 9.97 13.39
N PHE A 195 -3.21 8.99 12.50
CA PHE A 195 -3.61 7.59 12.71
C PHE A 195 -2.46 6.69 13.15
N GLY A 196 -1.25 7.24 13.30
CA GLY A 196 -0.09 6.47 13.71
C GLY A 196 1.18 6.80 12.95
N ARG A 197 2.23 6.06 13.28
CA ARG A 197 3.58 6.20 12.74
C ARG A 197 3.99 4.95 11.98
N THR A 198 4.73 5.16 10.91
CA THR A 198 5.22 4.10 10.02
C THR A 198 6.74 4.08 10.08
N TYR A 199 7.31 2.91 10.34
CA TYR A 199 8.74 2.69 10.49
C TYR A 199 9.22 1.63 9.52
N LEU A 200 10.44 1.81 9.02
CA LEU A 200 11.20 0.74 8.39
C LEU A 200 11.85 -0.08 9.51
N ALA A 201 11.70 -1.40 9.45
CA ALA A 201 12.27 -2.31 10.42
C ALA A 201 12.97 -3.49 9.76
N LYS A 202 13.85 -4.14 10.53
CA LYS A 202 14.50 -5.40 10.20
C LYS A 202 13.87 -6.53 11.00
N ASP A 203 13.22 -7.44 10.32
CA ASP A 203 12.80 -8.73 10.84
C ASP A 203 14.02 -9.64 11.03
N LYS A 204 14.41 -9.85 12.29
CA LYS A 204 15.60 -10.63 12.66
C LYS A 204 15.45 -12.14 12.41
N SER A 205 14.24 -12.60 12.15
CA SER A 205 13.93 -14.01 11.88
C SER A 205 13.98 -14.40 10.40
N ARG A 206 13.90 -13.42 9.48
CA ARG A 206 13.91 -13.67 8.02
C ARG A 206 15.31 -13.41 7.44
N GLN A 207 15.87 -14.41 6.76
CA GLN A 207 17.21 -14.30 6.15
C GLN A 207 17.21 -13.65 4.75
N SER A 208 16.25 -14.00 3.89
CA SER A 208 16.28 -13.63 2.46
C SER A 208 15.71 -12.24 2.15
N GLN A 209 14.81 -11.73 2.99
CA GLN A 209 14.21 -10.39 2.90
C GLN A 209 13.87 -9.89 4.30
N PRO A 210 14.86 -9.37 5.04
CA PRO A 210 14.64 -8.97 6.42
C PRO A 210 13.91 -7.64 6.54
N GLN A 211 13.75 -6.85 5.47
CA GLN A 211 13.12 -5.53 5.59
C GLN A 211 11.59 -5.64 5.58
N CYS A 212 10.96 -5.00 6.55
CA CYS A 212 9.51 -4.89 6.67
C CYS A 212 9.10 -3.48 7.10
N VAL A 213 7.82 -3.18 6.96
CA VAL A 213 7.21 -1.95 7.47
C VAL A 213 6.49 -2.28 8.76
N VAL A 214 6.77 -1.53 9.82
CA VAL A 214 6.03 -1.56 11.09
C VAL A 214 5.16 -0.31 11.16
N LYS A 215 3.85 -0.49 11.31
CA LYS A 215 2.91 0.61 11.57
C LYS A 215 2.45 0.54 13.02
N GLN A 216 2.82 1.55 13.79
CA GLN A 216 2.29 1.81 15.12
C GLN A 216 1.01 2.61 14.98
N LEU A 217 -0.12 2.08 15.44
CA LEU A 217 -1.43 2.69 15.25
C LEU A 217 -1.90 3.37 16.54
N THR A 218 -2.47 4.56 16.38
CA THR A 218 -3.11 5.33 17.47
C THR A 218 -4.62 5.11 17.52
N GLU A 219 -5.15 4.30 16.60
CA GLU A 219 -6.57 4.00 16.47
C GLU A 219 -7.05 2.97 17.51
N GLY A 220 -8.35 2.98 17.81
CA GLY A 220 -8.96 2.03 18.73
C GLY A 220 -8.94 0.57 18.23
N GLN A 221 -9.05 -0.37 19.17
CA GLN A 221 -9.03 -1.82 18.92
C GLN A 221 -9.96 -2.30 17.80
N ASP A 222 -11.14 -1.70 17.65
CA ASP A 222 -12.11 -2.08 16.61
C ASP A 222 -11.58 -1.78 15.20
N ARG A 223 -11.00 -0.59 15.01
CA ARG A 223 -10.40 -0.18 13.72
C ARG A 223 -9.19 -1.02 13.37
N PHE A 224 -8.37 -1.33 14.37
CA PHE A 224 -7.24 -2.24 14.22
C PHE A 224 -7.67 -3.63 13.74
N ARG A 225 -8.70 -4.21 14.38
CA ARG A 225 -9.21 -5.54 13.98
C ARG A 225 -9.72 -5.56 12.55
N GLN A 226 -10.52 -4.57 12.16
CA GLN A 226 -11.03 -4.48 10.78
C GLN A 226 -9.88 -4.39 9.77
N LYS A 227 -8.85 -3.59 10.07
CA LYS A 227 -7.68 -3.46 9.19
C LYS A 227 -6.90 -4.78 9.07
N VAL A 228 -6.73 -5.50 10.17
CA VAL A 228 -6.08 -6.82 10.17
C VAL A 228 -6.90 -7.82 9.37
N GLU A 229 -8.21 -7.89 9.58
CA GLU A 229 -9.13 -8.79 8.87
C GLU A 229 -9.08 -8.58 7.35
N ILE A 230 -9.10 -7.32 6.89
CA ILE A 230 -8.93 -6.99 5.46
C ILE A 230 -7.58 -7.51 4.95
N LEU A 231 -6.50 -7.27 5.68
CA LEU A 231 -5.14 -7.60 5.25
C LEU A 231 -4.81 -9.11 5.35
N GLU A 232 -5.51 -9.86 6.20
CA GLU A 232 -5.41 -11.31 6.29
C GLU A 232 -6.10 -12.00 5.11
N ASN A 233 -7.23 -11.46 4.65
CA ASN A 233 -8.06 -12.05 3.61
C ASN A 233 -7.67 -11.63 2.19
N ILE A 234 -6.80 -10.62 2.04
CA ILE A 234 -6.37 -10.11 0.74
C ILE A 234 -4.98 -10.62 0.35
N ASN A 235 -4.84 -11.12 -0.88
CA ASN A 235 -3.56 -11.55 -1.43
C ASN A 235 -3.40 -11.09 -2.88
N HIS A 236 -2.55 -10.09 -3.10
CA HIS A 236 -2.31 -9.50 -4.42
C HIS A 236 -0.88 -8.96 -4.54
N GLU A 237 -0.25 -9.11 -5.72
CA GLU A 237 1.15 -8.70 -5.94
C GLU A 237 1.42 -7.19 -5.74
N GLN A 238 0.36 -6.38 -5.86
CA GLN A 238 0.37 -4.92 -5.72
C GLN A 238 -0.30 -4.45 -4.43
N ILE A 239 -0.42 -5.32 -3.43
CA ILE A 239 -0.87 -5.00 -2.07
C ILE A 239 0.14 -5.61 -1.08
N PRO A 240 0.72 -4.83 -0.15
CA PRO A 240 1.69 -5.35 0.81
C PRO A 240 1.05 -6.41 1.71
N ARG A 241 1.65 -7.61 1.73
CA ARG A 241 1.18 -8.71 2.55
C ARG A 241 1.32 -8.38 4.05
N LEU A 242 0.35 -8.80 4.84
CA LEU A 242 0.46 -8.84 6.30
C LEU A 242 1.47 -9.92 6.74
N LEU A 243 2.47 -9.51 7.51
CA LEU A 243 3.50 -10.40 8.06
C LEU A 243 3.22 -10.78 9.51
N ALA A 244 2.74 -9.83 10.29
CA ALA A 244 2.33 -10.02 11.68
C ALA A 244 1.46 -8.84 12.13
N PHE A 245 0.76 -9.03 13.23
CA PHE A 245 0.15 -7.97 14.01
C PHE A 245 0.29 -8.36 15.49
N PHE A 246 0.47 -7.38 16.37
CA PHE A 246 0.63 -7.63 17.80
C PHE A 246 0.32 -6.38 18.61
N GLU A 247 0.15 -6.59 19.92
CA GLU A 247 0.00 -5.54 20.90
C GLU A 247 1.20 -5.59 21.86
N GLU A 248 1.91 -4.47 22.03
CA GLU A 248 3.02 -4.35 22.98
C GLU A 248 2.92 -2.99 23.67
N ASN A 249 3.00 -2.95 25.00
CA ASN A 249 2.87 -1.72 25.80
C ASN A 249 1.59 -0.91 25.48
N GLN A 250 0.44 -1.58 25.32
CA GLN A 250 -0.84 -0.98 24.95
C GLN A 250 -0.83 -0.25 23.58
N GLN A 251 0.17 -0.54 22.75
CA GLN A 251 0.28 -0.06 21.38
C GLN A 251 0.00 -1.17 20.39
N LEU A 252 -0.70 -0.82 19.32
CA LEU A 252 -1.13 -1.75 18.28
C LEU A 252 -0.21 -1.64 17.08
N TYR A 253 0.34 -2.77 16.66
CA TYR A 253 1.30 -2.84 15.57
C TYR A 253 0.81 -3.73 14.45
N VAL A 254 0.98 -3.25 13.22
CA VAL A 254 0.79 -4.01 11.99
C VAL A 254 2.12 -4.06 11.25
N VAL A 255 2.56 -5.27 10.88
CA VAL A 255 3.80 -5.50 10.14
C VAL A 255 3.47 -5.96 8.74
N GLN A 256 4.00 -5.27 7.72
CA GLN A 256 3.76 -5.58 6.31
C GLN A 256 5.07 -5.70 5.52
N ASP A 257 4.98 -6.25 4.31
CA ASP A 257 6.10 -6.24 3.36
C ASP A 257 6.59 -4.80 3.10
N PHE A 258 7.92 -4.64 3.04
CA PHE A 258 8.52 -3.38 2.61
C PHE A 258 8.55 -3.29 1.09
N ILE A 259 8.00 -2.18 0.57
CA ILE A 259 7.99 -1.88 -0.86
C ILE A 259 9.04 -0.78 -1.10
N ALA A 260 10.16 -1.11 -1.74
CA ALA A 260 11.12 -0.11 -2.17
C ALA A 260 10.52 0.76 -3.29
N GLY A 261 10.68 2.08 -3.21
CA GLY A 261 10.03 3.02 -4.14
C GLY A 261 9.81 4.41 -3.56
N GLY A 262 9.20 5.27 -4.36
CA GLY A 262 8.70 6.59 -3.95
C GLY A 262 7.19 6.65 -4.05
N ASP A 263 6.57 7.59 -3.35
CA ASP A 263 5.11 7.73 -3.34
C ASP A 263 4.65 8.52 -4.58
N LEU A 264 3.45 8.26 -5.09
CA LEU A 264 2.92 8.95 -6.27
C LEU A 264 2.82 10.48 -6.05
N SER A 265 2.65 10.92 -4.80
CA SER A 265 2.69 12.33 -4.41
C SER A 265 3.98 13.04 -4.84
N GLU A 266 5.12 12.34 -4.87
CA GLU A 266 6.39 12.93 -5.30
C GLU A 266 6.41 13.23 -6.81
N LYS A 267 5.56 12.55 -7.59
CA LYS A 267 5.43 12.76 -9.04
C LYS A 267 4.28 13.69 -9.43
N LEU A 268 3.34 13.94 -8.52
CA LEU A 268 2.21 14.85 -8.69
C LEU A 268 2.54 16.19 -8.04
N THR A 269 3.61 16.83 -8.51
CA THR A 269 4.01 18.15 -8.03
C THR A 269 3.05 19.24 -8.53
N PRO A 270 2.78 20.29 -7.72
CA PRO A 270 2.05 21.46 -8.19
C PRO A 270 2.67 21.99 -9.49
N ASP A 271 1.83 22.43 -10.43
CA ASP A 271 2.21 22.99 -11.74
C ASP A 271 2.73 21.99 -12.79
N GLN A 272 2.97 20.71 -12.44
CA GLN A 272 3.39 19.69 -13.41
C GLN A 272 2.18 18.95 -14.02
N LYS A 273 1.75 19.39 -15.21
CA LYS A 273 0.65 18.74 -15.96
C LYS A 273 1.12 17.48 -16.69
N TRP A 274 0.38 16.39 -16.52
CA TRP A 274 0.58 15.15 -17.24
C TRP A 274 -0.24 15.13 -18.53
N ASN A 275 0.29 14.48 -19.57
CA ASN A 275 -0.48 14.26 -20.79
C ASN A 275 -1.59 13.22 -20.57
N LYS A 276 -2.59 13.26 -21.46
CA LYS A 276 -3.78 12.40 -21.42
C LYS A 276 -3.44 10.90 -21.32
N ASN A 277 -2.51 10.40 -22.12
CA ASN A 277 -2.18 8.97 -22.16
C ASN A 277 -1.55 8.50 -20.85
N LYS A 278 -0.68 9.32 -20.25
CA LYS A 278 -0.06 9.02 -18.96
C LYS A 278 -1.10 8.96 -17.84
N VAL A 279 -2.12 9.83 -17.89
CA VAL A 279 -3.23 9.81 -16.92
C VAL A 279 -4.15 8.60 -17.14
N ILE A 280 -4.43 8.22 -18.39
CA ILE A 280 -5.19 7.00 -18.69
C ILE A 280 -4.46 5.76 -18.15
N ASN A 281 -3.15 5.64 -18.37
CA ASN A 281 -2.39 4.51 -17.83
C ASN A 281 -2.38 4.50 -16.30
N LEU A 282 -2.22 5.66 -15.66
CA LEU A 282 -2.33 5.79 -14.20
C LEU A 282 -3.70 5.32 -13.69
N LEU A 283 -4.79 5.72 -14.36
CA LEU A 283 -6.14 5.27 -14.03
C LEU A 283 -6.27 3.75 -14.16
N LEU A 284 -5.81 3.18 -15.26
CA LEU A 284 -5.85 1.72 -15.48
C LEU A 284 -5.06 0.98 -14.39
N ASP A 285 -3.83 1.39 -14.12
CA ASP A 285 -2.96 0.76 -13.11
C ASP A 285 -3.59 0.74 -11.71
N ILE A 286 -4.28 1.82 -11.31
CA ILE A 286 -4.94 1.90 -10.00
C ILE A 286 -6.26 1.12 -10.01
N LEU A 287 -7.08 1.31 -11.05
CA LEU A 287 -8.42 0.71 -11.14
C LEU A 287 -8.34 -0.82 -11.29
N GLU A 288 -7.32 -1.38 -11.94
CA GLU A 288 -7.13 -2.85 -11.99
C GLU A 288 -6.95 -3.46 -10.60
N ILE A 289 -6.21 -2.79 -9.71
CA ILE A 289 -6.02 -3.25 -8.33
C ILE A 289 -7.33 -3.12 -7.53
N LEU A 290 -8.08 -2.03 -7.75
CA LEU A 290 -9.36 -1.82 -7.08
C LEU A 290 -10.45 -2.76 -7.57
N ASP A 291 -10.45 -3.12 -8.84
CA ASP A 291 -11.37 -4.13 -9.39
C ASP A 291 -11.18 -5.48 -8.70
N PHE A 292 -9.94 -5.86 -8.42
CA PHE A 292 -9.63 -7.02 -7.58
C PHE A 292 -10.17 -6.83 -6.16
N CYS A 293 -9.87 -5.71 -5.49
CA CYS A 293 -10.36 -5.45 -4.13
C CYS A 293 -11.89 -5.53 -4.04
N HIS A 294 -12.61 -4.86 -4.96
CA HIS A 294 -14.07 -4.80 -4.95
C HIS A 294 -14.71 -6.16 -5.28
N LYS A 295 -14.05 -7.01 -6.07
CA LYS A 295 -14.50 -8.40 -6.31
C LYS A 295 -14.36 -9.31 -5.09
N GLU A 296 -13.38 -9.03 -4.25
CA GLU A 296 -13.22 -9.67 -2.93
C GLU A 296 -14.04 -8.95 -1.84
N GLU A 297 -14.98 -8.07 -2.23
CA GLU A 297 -15.86 -7.30 -1.33
C GLU A 297 -15.10 -6.35 -0.37
N ILE A 298 -13.89 -5.95 -0.75
CA ILE A 298 -13.01 -5.07 0.04
C ILE A 298 -13.00 -3.66 -0.54
N ILE A 299 -13.29 -2.67 0.29
CA ILE A 299 -13.15 -1.24 -0.03
C ILE A 299 -11.80 -0.75 0.51
N HIS A 300 -11.02 -0.01 -0.29
CA HIS A 300 -9.73 0.49 0.16
C HIS A 300 -9.88 1.64 1.16
N GLY A 301 -10.78 2.59 0.91
CA GLY A 301 -11.23 3.58 1.89
C GLY A 301 -10.30 4.76 2.16
N ASN A 302 -9.04 4.71 1.72
CA ASN A 302 -8.03 5.75 1.96
C ASN A 302 -7.13 5.98 0.74
N ILE A 303 -7.71 6.05 -0.45
CA ILE A 303 -6.97 6.26 -1.69
C ILE A 303 -6.54 7.72 -1.80
N LYS A 304 -5.23 7.94 -1.91
CA LYS A 304 -4.59 9.25 -2.10
C LYS A 304 -3.18 9.06 -2.67
N PRO A 305 -2.55 10.09 -3.26
CA PRO A 305 -1.22 9.96 -3.85
C PRO A 305 -0.14 9.42 -2.89
N SER A 306 -0.18 9.77 -1.60
CA SER A 306 0.77 9.25 -0.60
C SER A 306 0.57 7.76 -0.26
N ASN A 307 -0.56 7.17 -0.66
CA ASN A 307 -0.92 5.78 -0.42
C ASN A 307 -0.81 4.92 -1.69
N LEU A 308 -0.22 5.47 -2.75
CA LEU A 308 0.05 4.79 -4.02
C LEU A 308 1.55 4.81 -4.23
N ARG A 309 2.20 3.66 -4.03
CA ARG A 309 3.66 3.58 -4.05
C ARG A 309 4.15 3.01 -5.37
N LEU A 310 5.12 3.68 -5.97
CA LEU A 310 5.71 3.25 -7.24
C LEU A 310 6.89 2.33 -6.95
N ARG A 311 6.69 1.04 -7.14
CA ARG A 311 7.66 0.00 -6.80
C ARG A 311 8.91 0.14 -7.66
N GLN A 312 10.07 0.23 -7.01
CA GLN A 312 11.34 0.54 -7.67
C GLN A 312 11.78 -0.51 -8.70
N ARG A 313 11.47 -1.80 -8.46
CA ARG A 313 11.97 -2.90 -9.29
C ARG A 313 11.36 -2.96 -10.70
N ASP A 314 10.11 -2.54 -10.84
CA ASP A 314 9.31 -2.71 -12.08
C ASP A 314 8.40 -1.51 -12.40
N GLY A 315 8.37 -0.48 -11.56
CA GLY A 315 7.58 0.72 -11.77
C GLY A 315 6.07 0.56 -11.51
N LYS A 316 5.60 -0.63 -11.11
CA LYS A 316 4.17 -0.87 -10.84
C LYS A 316 3.69 -0.08 -9.61
N ILE A 317 2.43 0.35 -9.66
CA ILE A 317 1.74 0.94 -8.50
C ILE A 317 1.40 -0.14 -7.48
N VAL A 318 1.62 0.15 -6.21
CA VAL A 318 1.25 -0.71 -5.08
C VAL A 318 0.33 0.11 -4.18
N LEU A 319 -0.88 -0.39 -3.91
CA LEU A 319 -1.80 0.23 -2.96
C LEU A 319 -1.34 -0.09 -1.54
N ILE A 320 -1.06 0.96 -0.77
CA ILE A 320 -0.65 0.84 0.62
C ILE A 320 -1.67 1.51 1.52
N ASP A 321 -1.73 1.06 2.77
CA ASP A 321 -2.45 1.73 3.86
C ASP A 321 -3.98 1.86 3.69
N PHE A 322 -4.64 0.69 3.68
CA PHE A 322 -6.09 0.54 3.75
C PHE A 322 -6.66 1.32 4.95
N GLY A 323 -7.74 2.04 4.69
CA GLY A 323 -8.49 2.79 5.69
C GLY A 323 -9.71 2.01 6.17
N VAL A 324 -10.18 2.36 7.37
CA VAL A 324 -11.46 1.89 7.88
C VAL A 324 -12.59 2.73 7.28
N VAL A 325 -13.59 2.06 6.71
CA VAL A 325 -14.70 2.72 6.01
C VAL A 325 -15.96 2.63 6.87
N GLU A 326 -16.60 3.77 7.13
CA GLU A 326 -17.84 3.85 7.93
C GLU A 326 -19.11 3.58 7.10
N GLU A 327 -19.04 3.75 5.78
CA GLU A 327 -20.16 3.44 4.85
C GLU A 327 -19.64 2.74 3.59
N GLU A 328 -20.29 1.63 3.23
CA GLU A 328 -19.86 0.71 2.18
C GLU A 328 -20.27 1.20 0.77
N THR A 329 -19.53 2.15 0.20
CA THR A 329 -19.71 2.49 -1.21
C THR A 329 -18.40 2.46 -1.99
N TYR A 330 -18.31 1.54 -2.95
CA TYR A 330 -17.22 1.43 -3.93
C TYR A 330 -16.98 2.75 -4.70
N SER A 331 -18.02 3.58 -4.82
CA SER A 331 -17.94 4.89 -5.46
C SER A 331 -17.01 5.87 -4.75
N LYS A 332 -16.73 5.70 -3.44
CA LYS A 332 -15.74 6.51 -2.72
C LYS A 332 -14.33 6.29 -3.25
N ASP A 333 -13.95 5.03 -3.47
CA ASP A 333 -12.65 4.67 -4.04
C ASP A 333 -12.54 5.21 -5.48
N ILE A 334 -13.58 5.01 -6.30
CA ILE A 334 -13.62 5.50 -7.69
C ILE A 334 -13.46 7.03 -7.73
N ARG A 335 -14.18 7.74 -6.86
CA ARG A 335 -14.09 9.20 -6.75
C ARG A 335 -12.69 9.65 -6.37
N ALA A 336 -12.05 9.00 -5.40
CA ALA A 336 -10.69 9.33 -5.00
C ALA A 336 -9.70 9.15 -6.17
N VAL A 337 -9.81 8.07 -6.93
CA VAL A 337 -9.01 7.84 -8.14
C VAL A 337 -9.26 8.92 -9.20
N GLY A 338 -10.51 9.31 -9.41
CA GLY A 338 -10.87 10.41 -10.31
C GLY A 338 -10.24 11.74 -9.91
N MET A 339 -10.21 12.05 -8.61
CA MET A 339 -9.55 13.26 -8.09
C MET A 339 -8.04 13.25 -8.35
N ILE A 340 -7.37 12.11 -8.18
CA ILE A 340 -5.94 11.95 -8.49
C ILE A 340 -5.66 12.19 -9.98
N ALA A 341 -6.51 11.67 -10.86
CA ALA A 341 -6.37 11.89 -12.30
C ALA A 341 -6.59 13.36 -12.69
N ILE A 342 -7.54 14.05 -12.05
CA ILE A 342 -7.76 15.49 -12.25
C ILE A 342 -6.55 16.29 -11.76
N GLN A 343 -5.97 15.94 -10.61
CA GLN A 343 -4.72 16.55 -10.12
C GLN A 343 -3.62 16.39 -11.17
N ALA A 344 -3.43 15.18 -11.69
CA ALA A 344 -2.41 14.90 -12.71
C ALA A 344 -2.62 15.70 -14.00
N LEU A 345 -3.86 15.86 -14.48
CA LEU A 345 -4.17 16.63 -15.69
C LEU A 345 -4.01 18.14 -15.52
N THR A 346 -4.42 18.65 -14.37
CA THR A 346 -4.51 20.10 -14.12
C THR A 346 -3.26 20.67 -13.47
N GLY A 347 -2.49 19.85 -12.75
CA GLY A 347 -1.41 20.29 -11.87
C GLY A 347 -1.92 21.00 -10.60
N LEU A 348 -3.23 20.94 -10.31
CA LEU A 348 -3.87 21.64 -9.19
C LEU A 348 -4.28 20.65 -8.09
N ASP A 349 -4.21 21.09 -6.84
CA ASP A 349 -4.76 20.34 -5.71
C ASP A 349 -6.29 20.22 -5.84
N PRO A 350 -6.86 19.00 -5.91
CA PRO A 350 -8.30 18.80 -6.06
C PRO A 350 -9.15 19.36 -4.91
N SER A 351 -8.59 19.53 -3.72
CA SER A 351 -9.30 20.08 -2.57
C SER A 351 -9.60 21.58 -2.71
N GLY A 352 -8.77 22.30 -3.46
CA GLY A 352 -8.91 23.74 -3.73
C GLY A 352 -9.78 24.10 -4.94
N LEU A 353 -10.33 23.11 -5.64
CA LEU A 353 -11.12 23.35 -6.85
C LEU A 353 -12.53 23.87 -6.52
N PRO A 354 -13.02 24.90 -7.25
CA PRO A 354 -14.35 25.44 -7.02
C PRO A 354 -15.44 24.43 -7.38
N ARG A 355 -16.58 24.50 -6.70
CA ARG A 355 -17.74 23.63 -6.93
C ARG A 355 -18.91 24.40 -7.53
N ASP A 356 -19.73 23.70 -8.30
CA ASP A 356 -21.01 24.23 -8.77
C ASP A 356 -22.11 24.11 -7.69
N ALA A 357 -23.32 24.58 -8.00
CA ALA A 357 -24.47 24.52 -7.10
C ALA A 357 -24.89 23.08 -6.72
N ASN A 358 -24.48 22.08 -7.50
CA ASN A 358 -24.77 20.66 -7.27
C ASN A 358 -23.62 19.95 -6.52
N GLY A 359 -22.58 20.68 -6.12
CA GLY A 359 -21.41 20.15 -5.42
C GLY A 359 -20.37 19.47 -6.32
N ASN A 360 -20.56 19.47 -7.65
CA ASN A 360 -19.59 18.92 -8.59
C ASN A 360 -18.38 19.86 -8.70
N ILE A 361 -17.19 19.28 -8.81
CA ILE A 361 -15.98 20.08 -9.00
C ILE A 361 -15.93 20.66 -10.41
N ILE A 362 -15.65 21.95 -10.51
CA ILE A 362 -15.41 22.62 -11.77
C ILE A 362 -13.91 22.61 -11.99
N TRP A 363 -13.41 21.88 -12.98
CA TRP A 363 -11.96 21.70 -13.21
C TRP A 363 -11.54 21.77 -14.70
N ARG A 364 -12.47 21.55 -15.63
CA ARG A 364 -12.18 21.51 -17.08
C ARG A 364 -11.57 22.80 -17.64
N ARG A 365 -11.80 23.96 -17.02
CA ARG A 365 -11.26 25.26 -17.46
C ARG A 365 -9.72 25.35 -17.44
N TRP A 366 -9.05 24.44 -16.72
CA TRP A 366 -7.59 24.38 -16.62
C TRP A 366 -6.94 23.37 -17.59
N LEU A 367 -7.73 22.74 -18.46
CA LEU A 367 -7.24 21.90 -19.54
C LEU A 367 -6.65 22.75 -20.68
N GLN A 368 -5.53 22.31 -21.25
CA GLN A 368 -4.84 23.01 -22.34
C GLN A 368 -5.58 22.91 -23.69
N GLU A 369 -6.42 21.89 -23.88
CA GLU A 369 -7.19 21.70 -25.11
C GLU A 369 -8.61 22.30 -24.97
N LYS A 370 -8.91 23.35 -25.74
CA LYS A 370 -10.26 23.91 -25.85
C LYS A 370 -11.16 22.93 -26.62
N GLY A 371 -11.80 22.02 -25.91
CA GLY A 371 -12.74 21.06 -26.48
C GLY A 371 -12.81 19.80 -25.63
N SER A 372 -13.86 19.71 -24.82
CA SER A 372 -14.21 18.57 -23.96
C SER A 372 -13.76 17.22 -24.54
N THR A 373 -12.70 16.65 -23.97
CA THR A 373 -12.21 15.32 -24.36
C THR A 373 -13.07 14.25 -23.69
N LYS A 374 -13.33 13.12 -24.35
CA LYS A 374 -14.08 12.00 -23.75
C LYS A 374 -13.52 11.51 -22.40
N LEU A 375 -12.24 11.73 -22.11
CA LEU A 375 -11.64 11.41 -20.81
C LEU A 375 -12.18 12.33 -19.71
N ALA A 376 -12.38 13.61 -20.02
CA ALA A 376 -12.97 14.55 -19.07
C ALA A 376 -14.41 14.17 -18.71
N ASP A 377 -15.17 13.58 -19.64
CA ASP A 377 -16.54 13.07 -19.38
C ASP A 377 -16.53 11.89 -18.40
N ILE A 378 -15.58 10.97 -18.57
CA ILE A 378 -15.37 9.87 -17.62
C ILE A 378 -14.98 10.42 -16.25
N LEU A 379 -14.03 11.37 -16.21
CA LEU A 379 -13.56 11.95 -14.95
C LEU A 379 -14.65 12.72 -14.21
N ASP A 380 -15.49 13.49 -14.91
CA ASP A 380 -16.67 14.13 -14.31
C ASP A 380 -17.62 13.11 -13.69
N LYS A 381 -17.85 11.98 -14.38
CA LYS A 381 -18.69 10.90 -13.87
C LYS A 381 -18.06 10.20 -12.66
N MET A 382 -16.75 9.97 -12.67
CA MET A 382 -16.01 9.40 -11.53
C MET A 382 -16.08 10.29 -10.29
N VAL A 383 -16.03 11.61 -10.44
CA VAL A 383 -15.97 12.57 -9.31
C VAL A 383 -17.31 13.21 -8.97
N SER A 384 -18.40 12.80 -9.62
CA SER A 384 -19.75 13.33 -9.42
C SER A 384 -20.14 13.35 -7.95
N ALA A 385 -20.73 14.46 -7.48
CA ALA A 385 -21.32 14.54 -6.15
C ALA A 385 -22.74 13.93 -6.11
N ASP A 386 -23.39 13.82 -7.28
CA ASP A 386 -24.69 13.19 -7.46
C ASP A 386 -24.54 11.65 -7.53
N GLY A 387 -25.11 10.96 -6.55
CA GLY A 387 -25.00 9.51 -6.38
C GLY A 387 -25.64 8.71 -7.52
N GLU A 388 -26.65 9.24 -8.21
CA GLU A 388 -27.27 8.55 -9.35
C GLU A 388 -26.39 8.62 -10.61
N ARG A 389 -25.49 9.59 -10.67
CA ARG A 389 -24.58 9.79 -11.81
C ARG A 389 -23.22 9.12 -11.61
N GLN A 390 -22.90 8.65 -10.41
CA GLN A 390 -21.62 7.98 -10.15
C GLN A 390 -21.52 6.63 -10.86
N TYR A 391 -20.29 6.19 -11.09
CA TYR A 391 -20.07 4.80 -11.50
C TYR A 391 -20.42 3.87 -10.33
N PRO A 392 -21.26 2.84 -10.55
CA PRO A 392 -21.62 1.87 -9.52
C PRO A 392 -20.51 0.84 -9.26
N SER A 393 -19.58 0.66 -10.20
CA SER A 393 -18.46 -0.27 -10.07
C SER A 393 -17.22 0.18 -10.86
N VAL A 394 -16.05 -0.31 -10.44
CA VAL A 394 -14.77 -0.08 -11.14
C VAL A 394 -14.80 -0.67 -12.55
N ALA A 395 -15.45 -1.81 -12.73
CA ALA A 395 -15.58 -2.47 -14.03
C ALA A 395 -16.23 -1.57 -15.09
N GLU A 396 -17.21 -0.74 -14.73
CA GLU A 396 -17.81 0.22 -15.66
C GLU A 396 -16.84 1.34 -16.05
N VAL A 397 -16.06 1.84 -15.09
CA VAL A 397 -15.02 2.85 -15.37
C VAL A 397 -13.98 2.29 -16.32
N LEU A 398 -13.48 1.07 -16.06
CA LEU A 398 -12.52 0.37 -16.90
C LEU A 398 -13.06 0.16 -18.32
N ASN A 399 -14.35 -0.18 -18.46
CA ASN A 399 -15.00 -0.33 -19.75
C ASN A 399 -15.06 1.00 -20.53
N ASP A 400 -15.40 2.11 -19.86
CA ASP A 400 -15.44 3.42 -20.51
C ASP A 400 -14.05 3.95 -20.86
N LEU A 401 -13.05 3.76 -19.99
CA LEU A 401 -11.64 4.10 -20.27
C LEU A 401 -11.08 3.25 -21.42
N GLY A 402 -11.44 1.97 -21.48
CA GLY A 402 -11.07 1.06 -22.57
C GLY A 402 -11.57 1.51 -23.95
N LYS A 403 -12.64 2.32 -24.01
CA LYS A 403 -13.13 2.95 -25.26
C LYS A 403 -12.28 4.14 -25.71
N LEU A 404 -11.47 4.72 -24.82
CA LEU A 404 -10.58 5.86 -25.10
C LEU A 404 -9.17 5.46 -25.45
N ALA A 405 -8.75 4.28 -24.99
CA ALA A 405 -7.56 3.63 -25.48
C ALA A 405 -7.75 3.29 -26.97
N PRO A 406 -6.74 3.48 -27.85
CA PRO A 406 -6.79 2.89 -29.19
C PRO A 406 -7.10 1.40 -29.03
N ARG A 407 -8.10 0.90 -29.77
CA ARG A 407 -8.77 -0.41 -29.57
C ARG A 407 -7.83 -1.49 -29.03
N LYS A 408 -7.82 -1.66 -27.70
CA LYS A 408 -7.49 -2.92 -27.03
C LYS A 408 -8.80 -3.68 -26.84
N ARG A 409 -8.86 -4.94 -27.27
CA ARG A 409 -9.96 -5.85 -26.91
C ARG A 409 -9.39 -7.11 -26.27
N GLY A 410 -9.62 -7.21 -24.96
CA GLY A 410 -9.71 -8.47 -24.24
C GLY A 410 -8.75 -8.61 -23.07
N ILE A 411 -9.10 -8.03 -21.92
CA ILE A 411 -8.50 -8.39 -20.62
C ILE A 411 -9.32 -9.54 -20.03
N ASN A 412 -8.65 -10.65 -19.67
CA ASN A 412 -8.75 -11.23 -18.32
C ASN A 412 -7.61 -12.22 -18.03
N ILE A 413 -6.71 -11.78 -17.13
CA ILE A 413 -6.17 -12.45 -15.92
C ILE A 413 -5.59 -13.88 -16.11
N GLY A 414 -4.31 -14.19 -15.86
CA GLY A 414 -3.19 -13.43 -15.31
C GLY A 414 -1.94 -14.33 -15.17
N CYS A 415 -0.76 -13.75 -15.40
CA CYS A 415 0.46 -14.12 -14.68
C CYS A 415 0.14 -14.07 -13.18
N VAL A 416 0.59 -14.99 -12.33
CA VAL A 416 1.99 -15.21 -11.95
C VAL A 416 2.08 -16.61 -11.31
N THR A 417 3.03 -17.45 -11.73
CA THR A 417 3.81 -18.27 -10.77
C THR A 417 5.16 -18.67 -11.36
N ALA A 418 6.16 -17.84 -11.11
CA ALA A 418 7.47 -18.29 -10.67
C ALA A 418 7.80 -17.32 -9.51
N ILE A 419 7.65 -17.69 -8.24
CA ILE A 419 8.41 -18.70 -7.51
C ILE A 419 7.54 -19.18 -6.33
N VAL A 420 7.10 -20.45 -6.32
CA VAL A 420 7.08 -21.31 -5.12
C VAL A 420 7.22 -22.76 -5.61
N ILE A 421 8.44 -23.14 -5.99
CA ILE A 421 8.88 -24.53 -5.80
C ILE A 421 9.37 -24.57 -4.36
N THR A 422 8.48 -24.95 -3.45
CA THR A 422 8.71 -25.85 -2.31
C THR A 422 7.41 -25.89 -1.49
N LEU A 423 6.78 -27.06 -1.44
CA LEU A 423 5.67 -27.50 -0.56
C LEU A 423 4.23 -27.28 -1.05
N ILE A 424 3.78 -28.15 -1.96
CA ILE A 424 2.37 -28.60 -2.00
C ILE A 424 2.35 -30.13 -2.06
N PRO A 425 1.99 -30.78 -0.95
CA PRO A 425 0.92 -31.77 -1.06
C PRO A 425 -0.04 -31.66 0.15
N VAL A 426 -0.95 -30.68 0.18
CA VAL A 426 -2.13 -30.72 1.08
C VAL A 426 -3.39 -30.04 0.49
N ILE A 427 -3.30 -29.03 -0.38
CA ILE A 427 -4.50 -28.33 -0.87
C ILE A 427 -4.95 -28.90 -2.23
N PHE A 428 -5.44 -30.14 -2.22
CA PHE A 428 -6.05 -30.79 -3.39
C PHE A 428 -7.40 -31.42 -3.03
N ILE A 429 -8.23 -30.70 -2.29
CA ILE A 429 -9.65 -31.02 -2.13
C ILE A 429 -10.40 -29.68 -2.15
N VAL A 430 -11.44 -29.58 -2.98
CA VAL A 430 -12.31 -28.41 -3.25
C VAL A 430 -11.78 -27.44 -4.32
N PHE A 431 -11.94 -27.78 -5.60
CA PHE A 431 -12.41 -26.87 -6.68
C PHE A 431 -12.58 -27.67 -7.99
N VAL A 432 -13.53 -28.61 -8.00
CA VAL A 432 -14.05 -29.21 -9.23
C VAL A 432 -15.23 -28.37 -9.68
N GLY A 433 -15.05 -27.46 -10.65
CA GLY A 433 -16.12 -26.53 -10.96
C GLY A 433 -16.01 -25.63 -12.19
N SER A 434 -15.17 -25.89 -13.19
CA SER A 434 -15.39 -25.40 -14.56
C SER A 434 -14.40 -26.00 -15.56
N LYS A 435 -14.91 -26.75 -16.56
CA LYS A 435 -14.09 -27.36 -17.62
C LYS A 435 -13.25 -26.34 -18.42
N LYS A 436 -13.68 -25.07 -18.49
CA LYS A 436 -12.95 -23.97 -19.15
C LYS A 436 -11.73 -23.47 -18.38
N ILE A 437 -11.78 -23.42 -17.05
CA ILE A 437 -10.62 -23.00 -16.23
C ILE A 437 -9.55 -24.10 -16.26
N ILE A 438 -9.97 -25.37 -16.21
CA ILE A 438 -9.07 -26.53 -16.34
C ILE A 438 -8.31 -26.49 -17.68
N SER A 439 -8.97 -26.13 -18.80
CA SER A 439 -8.32 -26.06 -20.11
C SER A 439 -7.32 -24.91 -20.24
N VAL A 440 -7.60 -23.73 -19.67
CA VAL A 440 -6.67 -22.58 -19.73
C VAL A 440 -5.40 -22.87 -18.91
N VAL A 441 -5.56 -23.43 -17.70
CA VAL A 441 -4.41 -23.85 -16.86
C VAL A 441 -3.58 -24.93 -17.57
N GLN A 442 -4.24 -25.87 -18.25
CA GLN A 442 -3.54 -26.90 -19.02
C GLN A 442 -2.76 -26.33 -20.22
N ALA A 443 -3.31 -25.36 -20.95
CA ALA A 443 -2.62 -24.69 -22.05
C ALA A 443 -1.38 -23.92 -21.58
N ALA A 444 -1.50 -23.16 -20.48
CA ALA A 444 -0.40 -22.42 -19.88
C ALA A 444 0.72 -23.36 -19.38
N SER A 445 0.36 -24.48 -18.74
CA SER A 445 1.30 -25.52 -18.32
C SER A 445 2.08 -26.11 -19.50
N LEU A 446 1.40 -26.43 -20.61
CA LEU A 446 2.05 -26.91 -21.83
C LEU A 446 2.96 -25.86 -22.48
N SER A 447 2.58 -24.58 -22.41
CA SER A 447 3.44 -23.48 -22.88
C SER A 447 4.72 -23.37 -22.05
N SER A 448 4.61 -23.47 -20.72
CA SER A 448 5.77 -23.47 -19.81
C SER A 448 6.66 -24.71 -20.03
N GLN A 449 6.05 -25.87 -20.26
CA GLN A 449 6.79 -27.07 -20.67
C GLN A 449 7.54 -26.85 -21.99
N GLY A 450 6.88 -26.22 -22.98
CA GLY A 450 7.51 -25.86 -24.25
C GLY A 450 8.73 -24.96 -24.06
N GLU A 451 8.65 -23.98 -23.16
CA GLU A 451 9.75 -23.06 -22.85
C GLU A 451 10.92 -23.78 -22.17
N SER A 452 10.63 -24.65 -21.21
CA SER A 452 11.63 -25.49 -20.58
C SER A 452 12.34 -26.40 -21.59
N LEU A 453 11.59 -27.01 -22.51
CA LEU A 453 12.16 -27.84 -23.58
C LEU A 453 13.01 -27.01 -24.55
N TYR A 454 12.56 -25.80 -24.90
CA TYR A 454 13.31 -24.86 -25.75
C TYR A 454 14.66 -24.48 -25.12
N ASN A 455 14.65 -24.11 -23.83
CA ASN A 455 15.86 -23.72 -23.09
C ASN A 455 16.84 -24.88 -22.89
N ASN A 456 16.36 -26.12 -22.98
CA ASN A 456 17.18 -27.34 -22.94
C ASN A 456 17.53 -27.85 -24.36
N ASP A 457 17.41 -27.01 -25.39
CA ASP A 457 17.70 -27.31 -26.80
C ASP A 457 16.89 -28.48 -27.41
N LYS A 458 15.76 -28.86 -26.79
CA LYS A 458 14.85 -29.92 -27.26
C LYS A 458 13.75 -29.36 -28.14
N TYR A 459 14.13 -28.73 -29.25
CA TYR A 459 13.22 -27.98 -30.11
C TYR A 459 12.05 -28.80 -30.70
N PRO A 460 12.21 -30.05 -31.18
CA PRO A 460 11.08 -30.84 -31.68
C PRO A 460 10.02 -31.17 -30.62
N ASP A 461 10.43 -31.33 -29.35
CA ASP A 461 9.49 -31.59 -28.27
C ASP A 461 8.85 -30.29 -27.75
N ALA A 462 9.61 -29.19 -27.72
CA ALA A 462 9.08 -27.85 -27.47
C ALA A 462 7.96 -27.51 -28.47
N GLU A 463 8.20 -27.78 -29.76
CA GLU A 463 7.21 -27.56 -30.82
C GLU A 463 5.91 -28.33 -30.56
N LYS A 464 6.00 -29.62 -30.16
CA LYS A 464 4.83 -30.43 -29.82
C LYS A 464 4.07 -29.85 -28.61
N ALA A 465 4.79 -29.40 -27.58
CA ALA A 465 4.19 -28.82 -26.38
C ALA A 465 3.45 -27.51 -26.71
N TYR A 466 4.09 -26.60 -27.44
CA TYR A 466 3.47 -25.36 -27.90
C TYR A 466 2.29 -25.58 -28.85
N LYS A 467 2.39 -26.51 -29.81
CA LYS A 467 1.27 -26.88 -30.69
C LYS A 467 0.07 -27.41 -29.90
N LYS A 468 0.29 -28.19 -28.85
CA LYS A 468 -0.78 -28.63 -27.94
C LYS A 468 -1.35 -27.44 -27.16
N ALA A 469 -0.50 -26.55 -26.63
CA ALA A 469 -0.92 -25.37 -25.89
C ALA A 469 -1.85 -24.47 -26.71
N VAL A 470 -1.44 -24.09 -27.93
CA VAL A 470 -2.24 -23.23 -28.82
C VAL A 470 -3.50 -23.91 -29.36
N LYS A 471 -3.53 -25.25 -29.41
CA LYS A 471 -4.74 -26.00 -29.75
C LYS A 471 -5.78 -25.95 -28.64
N ILE A 472 -5.33 -25.94 -27.38
CA ILE A 472 -6.21 -25.86 -26.21
C ILE A 472 -6.66 -24.42 -25.98
N ASP A 473 -5.72 -23.46 -26.04
CA ASP A 473 -6.02 -22.03 -25.99
C ASP A 473 -5.39 -21.28 -27.18
N PRO A 474 -6.15 -21.07 -28.26
CA PRO A 474 -5.69 -20.31 -29.41
C PRO A 474 -5.39 -18.83 -29.14
N ARG A 475 -5.75 -18.29 -27.96
CA ARG A 475 -5.48 -16.89 -27.57
C ARG A 475 -4.19 -16.74 -26.76
N LEU A 476 -3.50 -17.83 -26.43
CA LEU A 476 -2.23 -17.81 -25.71
C LEU A 476 -1.08 -17.36 -26.64
N TYR A 477 -0.93 -16.06 -26.84
CA TYR A 477 0.04 -15.47 -27.76
C TYR A 477 1.50 -15.75 -27.35
N GLU A 478 1.78 -16.01 -26.07
CA GLU A 478 3.07 -16.46 -25.58
C GLU A 478 3.45 -17.82 -26.17
N ALA A 479 2.50 -18.77 -26.26
CA ALA A 479 2.72 -20.08 -26.86
C ALA A 479 2.91 -19.99 -28.38
N TRP A 480 2.20 -19.08 -29.06
CA TRP A 480 2.43 -18.77 -30.47
C TRP A 480 3.83 -18.16 -30.70
N THR A 481 4.30 -17.30 -29.80
CA THR A 481 5.64 -16.70 -29.86
C THR A 481 6.74 -17.72 -29.55
N GLY A 482 6.51 -18.61 -28.59
CA GLY A 482 7.37 -19.75 -28.30
C GLY A 482 7.46 -20.71 -29.48
N LEU A 483 6.33 -20.97 -30.16
CA LEU A 483 6.31 -21.76 -31.39
C LEU A 483 7.07 -21.06 -32.52
N CYS A 484 6.94 -19.74 -32.69
CA CYS A 484 7.75 -18.97 -33.64
C CYS A 484 9.25 -19.13 -33.35
N SER A 485 9.66 -18.91 -32.11
CA SER A 485 11.07 -19.02 -31.69
C SER A 485 11.62 -20.43 -31.90
N THR A 486 10.80 -21.44 -31.65
CA THR A 486 11.12 -22.85 -31.90
C THR A 486 11.28 -23.14 -33.39
N GLN A 487 10.40 -22.62 -34.24
CA GLN A 487 10.50 -22.80 -35.70
C GLN A 487 11.74 -22.13 -36.29
N LEU A 488 12.16 -20.97 -35.77
CA LEU A 488 13.44 -20.36 -36.16
C LEU A 488 14.63 -21.29 -35.86
N LYS A 489 14.64 -21.93 -34.68
CA LYS A 489 15.68 -22.92 -34.32
C LYS A 489 15.62 -24.17 -35.20
N LEU A 490 14.44 -24.56 -35.65
CA LEU A 490 14.21 -25.65 -36.60
C LEU A 490 14.44 -25.23 -38.07
N LYS A 491 14.91 -23.99 -38.33
CA LYS A 491 15.17 -23.43 -39.67
C LYS A 491 13.94 -23.39 -40.59
N ASN A 492 12.77 -23.13 -40.02
CA ASN A 492 11.51 -23.00 -40.74
C ASN A 492 10.91 -21.59 -40.56
N PRO A 493 11.43 -20.59 -41.29
CA PRO A 493 11.03 -19.19 -41.10
C PRO A 493 9.61 -18.89 -41.60
N ASP A 494 9.07 -19.70 -42.51
CA ASP A 494 7.70 -19.53 -43.02
C ASP A 494 6.66 -19.80 -41.93
N ASP A 495 6.83 -20.90 -41.18
CA ASP A 495 5.95 -21.19 -40.05
C ASP A 495 6.25 -20.28 -38.85
N ALA A 496 7.50 -19.88 -38.66
CA ALA A 496 7.85 -18.87 -37.65
C ALA A 496 7.09 -17.56 -37.90
N LEU A 497 7.09 -17.06 -39.14
CA LEU A 497 6.38 -15.85 -39.52
C LEU A 497 4.88 -15.97 -39.24
N LYS A 498 4.22 -17.04 -39.71
CA LYS A 498 2.78 -17.27 -39.46
C LYS A 498 2.45 -17.28 -37.97
N ASN A 499 3.27 -17.94 -37.16
CA ASN A 499 3.05 -18.03 -35.72
C ASN A 499 3.27 -16.68 -35.02
N SER A 500 4.26 -15.89 -35.44
CA SER A 500 4.46 -14.53 -34.94
C SER A 500 3.32 -13.60 -35.31
N GLU A 501 2.81 -13.68 -36.54
CA GLU A 501 1.64 -12.90 -36.99
C GLU A 501 0.41 -13.29 -36.20
N ARG A 502 0.23 -14.59 -35.94
CA ARG A 502 -0.86 -15.05 -35.08
C ARG A 502 -0.76 -14.49 -33.66
N ALA A 503 0.44 -14.43 -33.10
CA ALA A 503 0.67 -13.81 -31.79
C ALA A 503 0.36 -12.30 -31.81
N ILE A 504 0.79 -11.60 -32.86
CA ILE A 504 0.56 -10.14 -33.06
C ILE A 504 -0.93 -9.83 -33.29
N ASP A 505 -1.66 -10.67 -34.04
CA ASP A 505 -3.10 -10.54 -34.24
C ASP A 505 -3.89 -10.61 -32.92
N ILE A 506 -3.36 -11.36 -31.95
CA ILE A 506 -3.95 -11.48 -30.61
C ILE A 506 -3.49 -10.33 -29.71
N LYS A 507 -2.20 -9.97 -29.76
CA LYS A 507 -1.59 -8.89 -28.97
C LYS A 507 -0.55 -8.13 -29.82
N ASP A 508 -0.99 -6.99 -30.35
CA ASP A 508 -0.23 -6.18 -31.32
C ASP A 508 0.98 -5.45 -30.72
N ASP A 509 0.94 -5.16 -29.41
CA ASP A 509 2.02 -4.52 -28.65
C ASP A 509 3.03 -5.51 -28.03
N TYR A 510 2.94 -6.81 -28.33
CA TYR A 510 3.83 -7.82 -27.76
C TYR A 510 5.21 -7.82 -28.43
N THR A 511 6.16 -7.11 -27.83
CA THR A 511 7.51 -6.92 -28.37
C THR A 511 8.28 -8.22 -28.66
N PRO A 512 8.16 -9.33 -27.90
CA PRO A 512 8.81 -10.60 -28.27
C PRO A 512 8.25 -11.22 -29.57
N ALA A 513 6.95 -11.09 -29.84
CA ALA A 513 6.38 -11.56 -31.11
C ALA A 513 6.81 -10.69 -32.29
N LEU A 514 6.87 -9.36 -32.11
CA LEU A 514 7.42 -8.44 -33.12
C LEU A 514 8.89 -8.74 -33.41
N ASN A 515 9.69 -9.03 -32.38
CA ASN A 515 11.09 -9.43 -32.55
C ASN A 515 11.19 -10.76 -33.32
N CYS A 516 10.35 -11.75 -32.96
CA CYS A 516 10.31 -13.05 -33.64
C CYS A 516 9.87 -12.91 -35.11
N LYS A 517 8.90 -12.02 -35.40
CA LYS A 517 8.48 -11.68 -36.76
C LYS A 517 9.63 -11.08 -37.57
N GLY A 518 10.33 -10.10 -37.01
CA GLY A 518 11.49 -9.49 -37.66
C GLY A 518 12.59 -10.51 -37.97
N LEU A 519 12.86 -11.43 -37.03
CA LEU A 519 13.85 -12.49 -37.23
C LEU A 519 13.42 -13.47 -38.34
N ALA A 520 12.15 -13.87 -38.36
CA ALA A 520 11.60 -14.73 -39.42
C ALA A 520 11.67 -14.08 -40.81
N LEU A 521 11.38 -12.79 -40.91
CA LEU A 521 11.50 -12.02 -42.14
C LEU A 521 12.96 -11.90 -42.61
N ASN A 522 13.89 -11.67 -41.67
CA ASN A 522 15.32 -11.62 -41.99
C ASN A 522 15.82 -12.99 -42.51
N ASP A 523 15.43 -14.11 -41.86
CA ASP A 523 15.75 -15.46 -42.31
C ASP A 523 15.14 -15.79 -43.68
N GLN A 524 13.88 -15.37 -43.95
CA GLN A 524 13.29 -15.47 -45.29
C GLN A 524 14.11 -14.70 -46.32
N GLY A 525 14.51 -13.46 -46.00
CA GLY A 525 15.36 -12.64 -46.86
C GLY A 525 16.70 -13.31 -47.18
N LEU A 526 17.37 -13.88 -46.17
CA LEU A 526 18.62 -14.62 -46.33
C LEU A 526 18.44 -15.89 -47.18
N ASN A 527 17.35 -16.63 -46.98
CA ASN A 527 17.03 -17.82 -47.77
C ASN A 527 16.77 -17.46 -49.24
N LEU A 528 16.04 -16.38 -49.52
CA LEU A 528 15.83 -15.89 -50.88
C LEU A 528 17.14 -15.42 -51.52
N LYS A 529 17.96 -14.65 -50.79
CA LYS A 529 19.25 -14.13 -51.25
C LYS A 529 20.23 -15.26 -51.60
N SER A 530 20.36 -16.27 -50.73
CA SER A 530 21.21 -17.45 -50.98
C SER A 530 20.77 -18.29 -52.19
N GLN A 531 19.47 -18.29 -52.50
CA GLN A 531 18.90 -18.96 -53.67
C GLN A 531 18.85 -18.06 -54.91
N SER A 532 19.36 -16.82 -54.84
CA SER A 532 19.26 -15.80 -55.89
C SER A 532 17.81 -15.55 -56.36
N LYS A 533 16.84 -15.66 -55.45
CA LYS A 533 15.42 -15.41 -55.72
C LYS A 533 15.06 -13.94 -55.47
N PRO A 534 14.17 -13.35 -56.29
CA PRO A 534 13.70 -11.99 -56.06
C PRO A 534 12.89 -11.88 -54.76
N GLY A 535 12.85 -10.68 -54.17
CA GLY A 535 12.06 -10.38 -52.97
C GLY A 535 12.84 -10.39 -51.65
N SER A 536 14.16 -10.64 -51.69
CA SER A 536 15.00 -10.61 -50.48
C SER A 536 15.03 -9.22 -49.84
N GLU A 537 15.14 -8.17 -50.65
CA GLU A 537 15.15 -6.76 -50.27
C GLU A 537 13.82 -6.37 -49.61
N GLN A 538 12.70 -6.82 -50.17
CA GLN A 538 11.39 -6.59 -49.59
C GLN A 538 11.30 -7.21 -48.19
N LYS A 539 11.82 -8.43 -48.01
CA LYS A 539 11.81 -9.11 -46.70
C LYS A 539 12.68 -8.43 -45.67
N PHE A 540 13.86 -7.96 -46.04
CA PHE A 540 14.68 -7.15 -45.13
C PHE A 540 14.00 -5.82 -44.79
N GLN A 541 13.33 -5.16 -45.74
CA GLN A 541 12.61 -3.92 -45.47
C GLN A 541 11.39 -4.15 -44.55
N GLU A 542 10.64 -5.24 -44.73
CA GLU A 542 9.56 -5.65 -43.82
C GLU A 542 10.10 -5.91 -42.40
N ALA A 543 11.29 -6.52 -42.28
CA ALA A 543 11.96 -6.72 -40.99
C ALA A 543 12.33 -5.38 -40.32
N VAL A 544 12.95 -4.45 -41.07
CA VAL A 544 13.29 -3.10 -40.58
C VAL A 544 12.04 -2.37 -40.07
N ASN A 545 10.96 -2.37 -40.84
CA ASN A 545 9.71 -1.72 -40.46
C ASN A 545 9.11 -2.36 -39.19
N THR A 546 9.24 -3.69 -39.04
CA THR A 546 8.80 -4.43 -37.84
C THR A 546 9.61 -4.02 -36.62
N TYR A 547 10.93 -3.90 -36.75
CA TYR A 547 11.79 -3.43 -35.65
C TYR A 547 11.55 -1.97 -35.30
N GLU A 548 11.25 -1.10 -36.26
CA GLU A 548 10.86 0.29 -35.98
C GLU A 548 9.54 0.37 -35.21
N LEU A 549 8.56 -0.48 -35.53
CA LEU A 549 7.34 -0.60 -34.75
C LEU A 549 7.64 -1.07 -33.32
N LEU A 550 8.48 -2.10 -33.16
CA LEU A 550 8.90 -2.60 -31.86
C LEU A 550 9.57 -1.50 -31.02
N LEU A 551 10.51 -0.76 -31.62
CA LEU A 551 11.29 0.27 -30.93
C LEU A 551 10.47 1.53 -30.57
N ARG A 552 9.31 1.75 -31.20
CA ARG A 552 8.33 2.74 -30.74
C ARG A 552 7.62 2.32 -29.45
N ILE A 553 7.46 1.02 -29.23
CA ILE A 553 6.85 0.44 -28.02
C ILE A 553 7.89 0.36 -26.91
N ASP A 554 9.07 -0.20 -27.21
CA ASP A 554 10.17 -0.34 -26.27
C ASP A 554 11.49 0.09 -26.90
N LYS A 555 11.86 1.35 -26.67
CA LYS A 555 13.13 1.93 -27.15
C LYS A 555 14.37 1.31 -26.52
N ASN A 556 14.22 0.61 -25.39
CA ASN A 556 15.32 0.00 -24.64
C ASN A 556 15.52 -1.48 -25.04
N TYR A 557 14.81 -1.98 -26.06
CA TYR A 557 14.94 -3.35 -26.54
C TYR A 557 16.22 -3.54 -27.38
N LYS A 558 17.34 -3.75 -26.69
CA LYS A 558 18.68 -3.89 -27.28
C LYS A 558 18.75 -4.81 -28.51
N ALA A 559 18.17 -6.01 -28.42
CA ALA A 559 18.26 -6.99 -29.51
C ALA A 559 17.54 -6.50 -30.79
N ALA A 560 16.51 -5.66 -30.67
CA ALA A 560 15.79 -5.11 -31.81
C ALA A 560 16.63 -4.05 -32.54
N TRP A 561 17.38 -3.22 -31.82
CA TRP A 561 18.37 -2.31 -32.43
C TRP A 561 19.44 -3.08 -33.21
N ASN A 562 19.98 -4.15 -32.63
CA ASN A 562 20.93 -5.03 -33.32
C ASN A 562 20.33 -5.69 -34.56
N ASN A 563 19.16 -6.31 -34.43
CA ASN A 563 18.54 -7.04 -35.54
C ASN A 563 18.04 -6.11 -36.66
N ARG A 564 17.64 -4.87 -36.31
CA ARG A 564 17.41 -3.79 -37.28
C ARG A 564 18.70 -3.45 -38.02
N GLY A 565 19.81 -3.33 -37.31
CA GLY A 565 21.14 -3.13 -37.90
C GLY A 565 21.52 -4.24 -38.87
N GLU A 566 21.31 -5.51 -38.51
CA GLU A 566 21.56 -6.64 -39.40
C GLU A 566 20.68 -6.62 -40.66
N SER A 567 19.41 -6.28 -40.52
CA SER A 567 18.50 -6.17 -41.67
C SER A 567 18.92 -5.04 -42.62
N LEU A 568 19.36 -3.90 -42.06
CA LEU A 568 19.89 -2.76 -42.83
C LEU A 568 21.23 -3.08 -43.52
N LEU A 569 22.10 -3.84 -42.86
CA LEU A 569 23.34 -4.32 -43.44
C LEU A 569 23.06 -5.20 -44.66
N ASN A 570 22.05 -6.09 -44.56
CA ASN A 570 21.62 -6.94 -45.68
C ASN A 570 21.03 -6.17 -46.86
N LEU A 571 20.43 -5.01 -46.61
CA LEU A 571 19.95 -4.04 -47.61
C LEU A 571 21.08 -3.18 -48.22
N GLY A 572 22.28 -3.18 -47.62
CA GLY A 572 23.38 -2.31 -48.02
C GLY A 572 23.31 -0.89 -47.45
N ASP A 573 22.32 -0.59 -46.59
CA ASP A 573 22.14 0.70 -45.90
C ASP A 573 23.12 0.82 -44.71
N ASN A 574 24.43 0.76 -45.00
CA ASN A 574 25.49 0.59 -43.99
C ASN A 574 25.56 1.73 -42.97
N ASP A 575 25.28 2.98 -43.35
CA ASP A 575 25.24 4.12 -42.42
C ASP A 575 24.13 3.97 -41.36
N LYS A 576 22.93 3.57 -41.79
CA LYS A 576 21.80 3.34 -40.86
C LYS A 576 22.04 2.08 -40.03
N ALA A 577 22.69 1.06 -40.60
CA ALA A 577 23.07 -0.14 -39.88
C ALA A 577 24.03 0.20 -38.73
N LYS A 578 25.11 0.95 -39.03
CA LYS A 578 26.05 1.48 -38.03
C LYS A 578 25.33 2.24 -36.91
N ALA A 579 24.44 3.17 -37.26
CA ALA A 579 23.67 3.92 -36.27
C ALA A 579 22.78 3.03 -35.39
N ALA A 580 22.16 1.99 -35.96
CA ALA A 580 21.35 1.04 -35.19
C ALA A 580 22.21 0.21 -34.23
N PHE A 581 23.40 -0.22 -34.66
CA PHE A 581 24.35 -0.92 -33.78
C PHE A 581 24.87 0.00 -32.66
N ASP A 582 25.13 1.28 -32.95
CA ASP A 582 25.52 2.25 -31.93
C ASP A 582 24.44 2.41 -30.84
N GLU A 583 23.15 2.42 -31.19
CA GLU A 583 22.07 2.42 -30.20
C GLU A 583 22.04 1.13 -29.37
N ALA A 584 22.26 -0.04 -29.98
CA ALA A 584 22.37 -1.30 -29.24
C ALA A 584 23.56 -1.31 -28.26
N ILE A 585 24.70 -0.74 -28.66
CA ILE A 585 25.91 -0.60 -27.83
C ILE A 585 25.69 0.41 -26.69
N LYS A 586 24.97 1.51 -26.93
CA LYS A 586 24.60 2.45 -25.86
C LYS A 586 23.78 1.79 -24.75
N LEU A 587 22.87 0.89 -25.12
CA LEU A 587 22.03 0.15 -24.16
C LEU A 587 22.82 -0.92 -23.41
N ASP A 588 23.78 -1.57 -24.07
CA ASP A 588 24.66 -2.56 -23.46
C ASP A 588 26.04 -2.55 -24.16
N PRO A 589 27.04 -1.91 -23.55
CA PRO A 589 28.39 -1.86 -24.09
C PRO A 589 29.06 -3.22 -24.24
N ASN A 590 28.58 -4.26 -23.55
CA ASN A 590 29.11 -5.63 -23.63
C ASN A 590 28.37 -6.50 -24.66
N TYR A 591 27.57 -5.91 -25.55
CA TYR A 591 26.83 -6.68 -26.55
C TYR A 591 27.69 -7.00 -27.79
N THR A 592 28.40 -8.13 -27.73
CA THR A 592 29.33 -8.60 -28.78
C THR A 592 28.75 -8.54 -30.19
N PHE A 593 27.47 -8.91 -30.37
CA PHE A 593 26.82 -8.96 -31.68
C PHE A 593 26.75 -7.57 -32.34
N ALA A 594 26.41 -6.53 -31.57
CA ALA A 594 26.30 -5.18 -32.11
C ALA A 594 27.68 -4.59 -32.47
N TRP A 595 28.71 -4.84 -31.66
CA TRP A 595 30.09 -4.46 -32.02
C TRP A 595 30.59 -5.14 -33.29
N THR A 596 30.26 -6.43 -33.47
CA THR A 596 30.61 -7.18 -34.68
C THR A 596 29.87 -6.61 -35.90
N GLY A 597 28.56 -6.40 -35.79
CA GLY A 597 27.76 -5.82 -36.87
C GLY A 597 28.19 -4.40 -37.23
N LYS A 598 28.59 -3.58 -36.24
CA LYS A 598 29.19 -2.26 -36.47
C LYS A 598 30.49 -2.38 -37.27
N GLY A 599 31.37 -3.31 -36.91
CA GLY A 599 32.61 -3.57 -37.65
C GLY A 599 32.33 -3.94 -39.11
N GLU A 600 31.39 -4.85 -39.37
CA GLU A 600 30.97 -5.23 -40.73
C GLU A 600 30.40 -4.04 -41.52
N ALA A 601 29.54 -3.22 -40.90
CA ALA A 601 29.01 -2.01 -41.53
C ALA A 601 30.13 -1.02 -41.89
N LEU A 602 31.12 -0.86 -41.01
CA LEU A 602 32.27 0.02 -41.24
C LEU A 602 33.20 -0.49 -42.36
N ILE A 603 33.38 -1.81 -42.50
CA ILE A 603 34.12 -2.39 -43.64
C ILE A 603 33.43 -2.02 -44.95
N ASN A 604 32.10 -2.16 -45.02
CA ASN A 604 31.34 -1.81 -46.21
C ASN A 604 31.33 -0.30 -46.51
N LEU A 605 31.57 0.54 -45.50
CA LEU A 605 31.76 2.00 -45.64
C LEU A 605 33.22 2.38 -45.90
N GLU A 606 34.11 1.40 -46.09
CA GLU A 606 35.55 1.59 -46.29
C GLU A 606 36.28 2.28 -45.10
N GLN A 607 35.65 2.30 -43.92
CA GLN A 607 36.19 2.85 -42.67
C GLN A 607 36.99 1.78 -41.90
N TYR A 608 38.04 1.25 -42.53
CA TYR A 608 38.71 0.02 -42.06
C TYR A 608 39.40 0.13 -40.69
N LYS A 609 39.91 1.31 -40.31
CA LYS A 609 40.53 1.53 -39.00
C LYS A 609 39.52 1.40 -37.87
N ASP A 610 38.40 2.12 -37.99
CA ASP A 610 37.30 2.08 -37.02
C ASP A 610 36.65 0.69 -36.99
N ALA A 611 36.55 0.02 -38.14
CA ALA A 611 36.08 -1.35 -38.23
C ALA A 611 36.95 -2.29 -37.40
N LEU A 612 38.27 -2.19 -37.54
CA LEU A 612 39.22 -3.03 -36.80
C LEU A 612 39.10 -2.83 -35.29
N GLU A 613 38.92 -1.58 -34.83
CA GLU A 613 38.67 -1.27 -33.42
C GLU A 613 37.37 -1.89 -32.91
N ALA A 614 36.28 -1.79 -33.68
CA ALA A 614 35.00 -2.38 -33.33
C ALA A 614 35.08 -3.93 -33.26
N CYS A 615 35.71 -4.58 -34.25
CA CYS A 615 35.88 -6.04 -34.24
C CYS A 615 36.79 -6.48 -33.06
N ASN A 616 37.87 -5.74 -32.77
CA ASN A 616 38.74 -6.01 -31.61
C ASN A 616 38.00 -5.89 -30.28
N THR A 617 37.13 -4.89 -30.15
CA THR A 617 36.26 -4.71 -28.98
C THR A 617 35.31 -5.90 -28.82
N ALA A 618 34.70 -6.37 -29.92
CA ALA A 618 33.85 -7.56 -29.90
C ALA A 618 34.62 -8.81 -29.45
N ILE A 619 35.84 -9.03 -29.97
CA ILE A 619 36.73 -10.14 -29.55
C ILE A 619 37.14 -10.00 -28.08
N GLY A 620 37.41 -8.79 -27.60
CA GLY A 620 37.73 -8.53 -26.19
C GLY A 620 36.60 -8.93 -25.25
N ILE A 621 35.34 -8.74 -25.67
CA ILE A 621 34.16 -9.15 -24.91
C ILE A 621 33.92 -10.66 -25.01
N ASN A 622 33.97 -11.23 -26.21
CA ASN A 622 33.81 -12.67 -26.42
C ASN A 622 34.89 -13.22 -27.39
N PRO A 623 36.01 -13.72 -26.84
CA PRO A 623 37.15 -14.18 -27.64
C PRO A 623 36.85 -15.39 -28.53
N LYS A 624 35.75 -16.11 -28.26
CA LYS A 624 35.35 -17.32 -29.01
C LYS A 624 34.31 -17.04 -30.10
N TYR A 625 33.91 -15.78 -30.29
CA TYR A 625 32.90 -15.45 -31.29
C TYR A 625 33.52 -15.40 -32.70
N GLU A 626 33.37 -16.49 -33.45
CA GLU A 626 33.99 -16.68 -34.78
C GLU A 626 33.68 -15.55 -35.77
N ARG A 627 32.45 -15.01 -35.75
CA ARG A 627 32.06 -13.90 -36.64
C ARG A 627 32.86 -12.62 -36.35
N ALA A 628 33.19 -12.33 -35.08
CA ALA A 628 34.04 -11.20 -34.73
C ALA A 628 35.51 -11.41 -35.15
N ILE A 629 36.01 -12.63 -35.05
CA ILE A 629 37.36 -12.98 -35.53
C ILE A 629 37.44 -12.78 -37.04
N LYS A 630 36.43 -13.24 -37.79
CA LYS A 630 36.35 -13.02 -39.24
C LYS A 630 36.26 -11.54 -39.59
N CYS A 631 35.39 -10.78 -38.90
CA CYS A 631 35.30 -9.31 -39.03
C CYS A 631 36.66 -8.64 -38.90
N GLN A 632 37.46 -9.02 -37.88
CA GLN A 632 38.79 -8.47 -37.67
C GLN A 632 39.75 -8.81 -38.81
N GLN A 633 39.75 -10.05 -39.29
CA GLN A 633 40.57 -10.48 -40.42
C GLN A 633 40.21 -9.71 -41.69
N ASP A 634 38.92 -9.60 -42.00
CA ASP A 634 38.41 -8.88 -43.17
C ASP A 634 38.79 -7.39 -43.10
N ALA A 635 38.62 -6.74 -41.93
CA ALA A 635 39.04 -5.35 -41.71
C ALA A 635 40.56 -5.17 -41.86
N SER A 636 41.36 -6.08 -41.30
CA SER A 636 42.82 -6.02 -41.39
C SER A 636 43.31 -6.18 -42.83
N GLN A 637 42.71 -7.13 -43.56
CA GLN A 637 43.05 -7.37 -44.96
C GLN A 637 42.66 -6.17 -45.83
N ALA A 638 41.46 -5.62 -45.64
CA ALA A 638 41.00 -4.45 -46.39
C ALA A 638 41.87 -3.21 -46.13
N LEU A 639 42.26 -2.98 -44.86
CA LEU A 639 43.17 -1.89 -44.48
C LEU A 639 44.57 -2.05 -45.11
N SER A 640 45.08 -3.28 -45.21
CA SER A 640 46.37 -3.55 -45.85
C SER A 640 46.34 -3.29 -47.36
N LYS A 641 45.22 -3.60 -48.03
CA LYS A 641 45.03 -3.38 -49.47
C LYS A 641 44.80 -1.92 -49.83
N SER A 642 44.14 -1.15 -48.97
CA SER A 642 43.93 0.30 -49.20
C SER A 642 45.16 1.16 -48.89
N SER A 643 46.18 0.57 -48.25
CA SER A 643 47.47 1.21 -47.95
C SER A 643 48.55 0.90 -49.01
N GLN A 644 48.24 0.07 -50.01
CA GLN A 644 49.06 -0.20 -51.20
C GLN A 644 48.50 0.59 -52.38
#